data_AF-A0A438JD76-F1
#
_entry.id   AF-A0A438JD76-F1
#
_cell.length_a   1.000
_cell.length_b   1.000
_cell.length_c   1.000
_cell.angle_alpha   90.00
_cell.angle_beta   90.00
_cell.angle_gamma   90.00
#
_symmetry.space_group_name_H-M   'P 1'
#
loop_
_entity.id
_entity.type
_entity.pdbx_description
1 polymer ?
#
loop_
_entity_poly.entity_id
_entity_poly.type
_entity_poly.pdbx_seq_one_letter_code
_entity_poly.pdbx_strand_id
1 'polypeptide(L)'
;MNQLEKPTRTWTQKEVMSGIKSKLDLLASDRQRFRPKMGSFCQPMSKLVFRVRVLIWVLKRDALVDIISSSDRVGTRLKSPSSTAKSSWLSLTLFQYNIIVLLSWLISMPPFISFCLFSSPPLFSILKLLNLVPAMAFSMSPALKLREKPLLTSNKPEGPRVIKLKLRNQYARSPDANDEDTGAFEDDYGAAHAFGGEISHSLLDLKDLRYLDLSMNNFEGLQIPKFIGSFKRLRYLNLSGASFGGTIPPHLGNLSSLLYLDLNSYSLESVEDDLHWLSGLSSLRHLNLGNIDLSKAAAYWHRAVNSLSSLLELRLPRCGLSSLPDLPLPFFNVTSLLVLDLSNNDFNSSIPHWLFNFSSLAYLDLNSNNLQGSVPEGFGYLISLKYIDFSSNLFIGHLPRDLGKLCNLRTLKLSFNSISGEITEFMDGLSECVNSSSLESLDLGFNYKLGGFLPNSLGHLKNLKSLHLWSNSFVGSIPNSIGNLSSLQGFYISENQMNGIIPESVGQLSALVALDLSENPWVGVVTESHFSNLTSLTELAIKKSFLNITLVFNVNSKWIPPFKLNYLELQACQLGPKFPAWLRTQNQLKTIVLNNARISDTIPDWFWKLDLQLELLDVANNQLSGRVPNSLKFPKNAVVDLGSNRFHGPFPHFSSNLSSLYLRDNLFSGPIPRDVGKTMPWLTNFDVSWNSLNGTIPLSLGKITGLTSLVLSNNHLSGEIPLIWNDKPDLYIVDMANNSLSGEIPSSMGTLNSLMFLILSGNKLSGEIPSSLQNCKDMDSFDLGDNRLSGNLPSWIGEMQSLLILRLRSNLFDGNIPSQVCSLSHLHILDVAHNNLSGSVPSCLGNLSGMATEISSERYEGQLSVVMKGRELIYQNTLYLVNSIDLSDNNISGKLPELRNLSRLGTLNLSRNHLTGNIPEDVGSLSQLETLDLSRNQLSGLIPPSMVSMTSLNHLNLSYNRLSGKIPTSNQFQTFNDPSIYRNNLALCGEPLAMKCPGDDEATTDSSGVDNEDHDDEHEDAFEMKWFYMSMGPGFVVGFWGVFGPLIINRSWRRAYFRFLDEMKDRVMVVITVNVAWLQKKCKWERKHHRT
;
A
#
# COMPACT_ATOMS: atom_id res chain seq x y z
N MET A 1 32.33 14.47 33.67
CA MET A 1 32.99 14.16 34.95
C MET A 1 32.60 12.73 35.28
N ASN A 2 33.50 11.75 35.18
CA ASN A 2 34.61 11.42 36.10
C ASN A 2 34.07 10.78 37.40
N GLN A 3 34.47 9.57 37.81
CA GLN A 3 35.42 8.63 37.18
C GLN A 3 35.16 7.16 37.58
N LEU A 4 35.45 6.26 36.62
CA LEU A 4 36.06 4.92 36.75
C LEU A 4 35.87 4.07 38.04
N GLU A 5 35.49 2.80 37.83
CA GLU A 5 36.45 1.71 38.06
C GLU A 5 36.21 0.52 37.09
N LYS A 6 37.22 -0.36 36.93
CA LYS A 6 37.16 -1.62 36.15
C LYS A 6 37.52 -2.78 37.08
N PRO A 7 37.24 -4.04 36.68
CA PRO A 7 38.40 -4.93 36.47
C PRO A 7 38.49 -5.52 35.06
N THR A 8 39.67 -6.02 34.73
CA THR A 8 40.02 -6.63 33.44
C THR A 8 39.76 -8.15 33.42
N ARG A 9 39.43 -8.67 32.23
CA ARG A 9 39.81 -10.02 31.82
C ARG A 9 40.20 -10.04 30.34
N THR A 10 41.47 -10.29 30.08
CA THR A 10 42.00 -10.57 28.74
C THR A 10 41.66 -12.00 28.35
N TRP A 11 41.21 -12.20 27.11
CA TRP A 11 41.03 -13.52 26.50
C TRP A 11 42.22 -13.83 25.61
N THR A 12 42.76 -15.05 25.68
CA THR A 12 43.87 -15.45 24.80
C THR A 12 43.36 -16.05 23.50
N GLN A 13 44.16 -15.93 22.44
CA GLN A 13 43.83 -16.43 21.09
C GLN A 13 43.62 -17.96 21.03
N LYS A 14 44.05 -18.71 22.05
CA LYS A 14 43.79 -20.16 22.20
C LYS A 14 42.38 -20.47 22.73
N GLU A 15 41.77 -19.60 23.51
CA GLU A 15 40.47 -19.86 24.15
C GLU A 15 39.32 -19.65 23.16
N VAL A 16 39.42 -18.64 22.30
CA VAL A 16 38.47 -18.41 21.19
C VAL A 16 38.41 -19.62 20.23
N MET A 17 39.57 -20.21 19.92
CA MET A 17 39.67 -21.40 19.06
C MET A 17 39.05 -22.67 19.69
N SER A 18 38.93 -22.74 21.02
CA SER A 18 38.26 -23.84 21.72
C SER A 18 36.74 -23.78 21.53
N GLY A 19 36.15 -22.60 21.70
CA GLY A 19 34.70 -22.39 21.58
C GLY A 19 34.17 -22.65 20.15
N ILE A 20 34.95 -22.32 19.13
CA ILE A 20 34.58 -22.55 17.72
C ILE A 20 34.59 -24.05 17.38
N LYS A 21 35.55 -24.82 17.91
CA LYS A 21 35.64 -26.26 17.64
C LYS A 21 34.45 -27.04 18.24
N SER A 22 34.06 -26.70 19.46
CA SER A 22 32.88 -27.27 20.14
C SER A 22 31.59 -27.16 19.31
N LYS A 23 31.40 -26.06 18.58
CA LYS A 23 30.23 -25.85 17.70
C LYS A 23 30.32 -26.54 16.32
N LEU A 24 31.47 -27.07 15.92
CA LEU A 24 31.64 -27.81 14.66
C LEU A 24 31.46 -29.32 14.85
N ASP A 25 31.99 -29.89 15.93
CA ASP A 25 31.89 -31.34 16.19
C ASP A 25 30.43 -31.80 16.43
N LEU A 26 29.56 -30.89 16.92
CA LEU A 26 28.12 -31.13 17.13
C LEU A 26 27.29 -31.24 15.83
N LEU A 27 27.83 -30.85 14.67
CA LEU A 27 27.18 -31.01 13.35
C LEU A 27 27.68 -32.25 12.57
N ALA A 28 28.66 -32.98 13.10
CA ALA A 28 29.25 -34.15 12.43
C ALA A 28 28.60 -35.49 12.85
N SER A 29 27.89 -35.53 13.98
CA SER A 29 27.50 -36.77 14.66
C SER A 29 26.01 -37.13 14.55
N ASP A 30 25.43 -37.11 13.34
CA ASP A 30 24.20 -37.89 13.08
C ASP A 30 24.14 -38.47 11.65
N ARG A 31 24.89 -39.56 11.45
CA ARG A 31 24.81 -40.41 10.25
C ARG A 31 24.80 -41.89 10.66
N GLN A 32 23.75 -42.60 10.22
CA GLN A 32 23.39 -43.98 10.60
C GLN A 32 22.82 -44.06 12.04
N ARG A 33 21.60 -44.56 12.29
CA ARG A 33 20.60 -45.29 11.47
C ARG A 33 19.20 -44.75 11.84
N PHE A 34 18.27 -44.55 10.91
CA PHE A 34 17.41 -45.63 10.41
C PHE A 34 16.80 -45.33 9.01
N ARG A 35 16.26 -46.38 8.38
CA ARG A 35 15.46 -46.42 7.15
C ARG A 35 14.15 -47.17 7.46
N PRO A 36 13.13 -47.24 6.56
CA PRO A 36 12.81 -46.37 5.42
C PRO A 36 11.31 -45.97 5.34
N LYS A 37 10.94 -45.09 4.41
CA LYS A 37 9.73 -45.26 3.57
C LYS A 37 9.82 -44.38 2.31
N MET A 38 9.23 -44.83 1.20
CA MET A 38 9.18 -44.09 -0.06
C MET A 38 7.97 -44.55 -0.89
N GLY A 39 7.29 -43.59 -1.52
CA GLY A 39 6.15 -43.79 -2.41
C GLY A 39 5.48 -42.44 -2.71
N SER A 40 5.07 -42.12 -3.93
CA SER A 40 5.30 -42.83 -5.20
C SER A 40 5.28 -41.84 -6.37
N PHE A 41 6.11 -42.07 -7.40
CA PHE A 41 6.03 -41.36 -8.69
C PHE A 41 6.78 -42.16 -9.77
N CYS A 42 6.09 -42.76 -10.75
CA CYS A 42 6.75 -43.48 -11.84
C CYS A 42 5.90 -43.69 -13.11
N GLN A 43 5.54 -42.61 -13.84
CA GLN A 43 5.44 -42.48 -15.33
C GLN A 43 4.74 -41.17 -15.77
N PRO A 44 4.79 -40.76 -17.06
CA PRO A 44 5.47 -41.36 -18.22
C PRO A 44 6.77 -40.64 -18.65
N MET A 45 7.74 -41.42 -19.15
CA MET A 45 9.14 -41.00 -19.33
C MET A 45 9.48 -40.42 -20.73
N SER A 46 8.49 -40.16 -21.59
CA SER A 46 8.70 -39.90 -23.03
C SER A 46 9.38 -38.55 -23.35
N LYS A 47 9.12 -37.49 -22.57
CA LYS A 47 9.62 -36.14 -22.88
C LYS A 47 11.13 -35.94 -22.63
N LEU A 48 11.76 -36.72 -21.73
CA LEU A 48 13.17 -36.51 -21.35
C LEU A 48 14.13 -36.96 -22.46
N VAL A 49 13.90 -38.13 -23.05
CA VAL A 49 14.68 -38.66 -24.18
C VAL A 49 14.58 -37.74 -25.41
N PHE A 50 13.42 -37.08 -25.59
CA PHE A 50 13.22 -36.12 -26.66
C PHE A 50 14.04 -34.82 -26.44
N ARG A 51 14.01 -34.25 -25.23
CA ARG A 51 14.78 -33.04 -24.90
C ARG A 51 16.29 -33.23 -25.03
N VAL A 52 16.84 -34.38 -24.62
CA VAL A 52 18.28 -34.68 -24.79
C VAL A 52 18.66 -34.75 -26.27
N ARG A 53 17.82 -35.32 -27.14
CA ARG A 53 18.06 -35.34 -28.60
C ARG A 53 18.03 -33.95 -29.24
N VAL A 54 17.14 -33.05 -28.78
CA VAL A 54 17.08 -31.66 -29.26
C VAL A 54 18.34 -30.87 -28.87
N LEU A 55 18.84 -31.05 -27.63
CA LEU A 55 20.06 -30.36 -27.17
C LEU A 55 21.31 -30.78 -27.98
N ILE A 56 21.39 -32.07 -28.36
CA ILE A 56 22.44 -32.61 -29.25
C ILE A 56 22.31 -32.09 -30.70
N TRP A 57 21.12 -31.66 -31.13
CA TRP A 57 20.91 -31.06 -32.45
C TRP A 57 21.34 -29.59 -32.51
N VAL A 58 21.10 -28.83 -31.43
CA VAL A 58 21.54 -27.42 -31.29
C VAL A 58 23.07 -27.33 -31.30
N LEU A 59 23.76 -28.18 -30.53
CA LEU A 59 25.23 -28.26 -30.47
C LEU A 59 25.91 -28.73 -31.79
N LYS A 60 25.15 -28.89 -32.88
CA LYS A 60 25.64 -29.29 -34.19
C LYS A 60 25.51 -28.21 -35.28
N ARG A 61 25.02 -27.01 -34.93
CA ARG A 61 24.76 -25.93 -35.89
C ARG A 61 25.86 -24.88 -35.98
N ASP A 62 26.52 -24.59 -34.86
CA ASP A 62 27.49 -23.49 -34.76
C ASP A 62 28.92 -23.99 -35.08
N ALA A 63 29.14 -24.37 -36.34
CA ALA A 63 30.40 -24.93 -36.83
C ALA A 63 30.72 -24.57 -38.30
N LEU A 64 30.41 -23.33 -38.72
CA LEU A 64 30.90 -22.72 -39.96
C LEU A 64 30.96 -21.20 -39.76
N VAL A 65 32.12 -20.60 -40.08
CA VAL A 65 32.49 -19.22 -39.75
C VAL A 65 33.03 -18.56 -41.02
N ASP A 66 32.61 -17.31 -41.27
CA ASP A 66 33.22 -16.47 -42.32
C ASP A 66 34.60 -15.95 -41.87
N ILE A 67 35.61 -16.13 -42.73
CA ILE A 67 36.90 -15.43 -42.63
C ILE A 67 37.27 -14.85 -44.00
N ILE A 68 37.74 -13.61 -43.98
CA ILE A 68 38.16 -12.80 -45.13
C ILE A 68 39.40 -13.40 -45.81
N SER A 69 39.49 -13.28 -47.13
CA SER A 69 40.79 -13.08 -47.80
C SER A 69 40.66 -12.06 -48.94
N SER A 70 41.54 -11.05 -48.91
CA SER A 70 41.59 -9.99 -49.93
C SER A 70 43.04 -9.71 -50.33
N SER A 71 43.39 -10.02 -51.57
CA SER A 71 44.48 -9.37 -52.30
C SER A 71 44.35 -9.67 -53.81
N ASP A 72 44.28 -8.59 -54.58
CA ASP A 72 44.86 -8.37 -55.90
C ASP A 72 44.96 -9.51 -56.94
N ARG A 73 44.32 -9.28 -58.09
CA ARG A 73 45.08 -9.01 -59.33
C ARG A 73 44.24 -8.29 -60.40
N VAL A 74 44.68 -7.10 -60.80
CA VAL A 74 44.25 -6.45 -62.05
C VAL A 74 44.94 -7.17 -63.22
N GLY A 75 44.17 -7.65 -64.21
CA GLY A 75 44.65 -8.68 -65.15
C GLY A 75 44.16 -8.64 -66.61
N THR A 76 43.47 -7.58 -67.03
CA THR A 76 43.13 -7.25 -68.44
C THR A 76 42.10 -8.08 -69.26
N ARG A 77 41.38 -7.35 -70.13
CA ARG A 77 40.81 -7.72 -71.46
C ARG A 77 39.48 -8.51 -71.61
N LEU A 78 38.50 -7.72 -72.06
CA LEU A 78 37.69 -7.90 -73.29
C LEU A 78 36.37 -8.72 -73.31
N LYS A 79 35.31 -7.96 -73.65
CA LYS A 79 34.15 -8.28 -74.50
C LYS A 79 32.93 -9.02 -73.90
N SER A 80 31.81 -8.59 -74.48
CA SER A 80 30.39 -8.91 -74.30
C SER A 80 29.91 -9.89 -75.40
N PRO A 81 28.60 -10.23 -75.51
CA PRO A 81 27.57 -10.53 -74.51
C PRO A 81 26.86 -11.88 -74.84
N SER A 82 25.59 -12.08 -74.40
CA SER A 82 24.63 -13.09 -74.91
C SER A 82 24.90 -14.54 -74.47
N SER A 83 24.00 -15.53 -74.60
CA SER A 83 22.52 -15.60 -74.52
C SER A 83 22.09 -17.08 -74.54
N THR A 84 20.81 -17.40 -74.27
CA THR A 84 20.12 -18.71 -74.44
C THR A 84 20.70 -19.91 -73.64
N ALA A 85 19.97 -20.61 -72.76
CA ALA A 85 18.69 -21.33 -72.86
C ALA A 85 18.80 -22.78 -73.39
N LYS A 86 17.89 -23.65 -72.92
CA LYS A 86 17.67 -25.09 -73.25
C LYS A 86 18.70 -26.10 -72.69
N SER A 87 18.36 -27.39 -72.46
CA SER A 87 17.08 -28.04 -72.07
C SER A 87 17.26 -29.56 -71.88
N SER A 88 16.50 -30.19 -70.97
CA SER A 88 16.19 -31.65 -70.93
C SER A 88 17.41 -32.60 -70.76
N TRP A 89 17.29 -33.90 -70.41
CA TRP A 89 16.15 -34.84 -70.28
C TRP A 89 16.09 -35.40 -68.83
N LEU A 90 14.98 -35.87 -68.24
CA LEU A 90 13.93 -36.83 -68.66
C LEU A 90 14.47 -38.27 -68.85
N SER A 91 13.80 -39.36 -68.43
CA SER A 91 12.43 -39.51 -67.89
C SER A 91 12.25 -40.78 -67.04
N LEU A 92 11.18 -40.82 -66.23
CA LEU A 92 10.25 -41.94 -65.93
C LEU A 92 9.45 -41.53 -64.66
N THR A 93 8.26 -40.88 -64.70
CA THR A 93 6.89 -41.35 -65.08
C THR A 93 6.35 -42.48 -64.18
N LEU A 94 5.07 -42.56 -63.76
CA LEU A 94 3.80 -41.85 -64.06
C LEU A 94 3.15 -41.35 -62.72
N PHE A 95 1.96 -40.76 -62.59
CA PHE A 95 0.74 -40.65 -63.43
C PHE A 95 -0.06 -39.38 -63.05
N GLN A 96 -0.85 -38.82 -63.98
CA GLN A 96 -1.80 -37.73 -63.72
C GLN A 96 -3.11 -37.93 -64.52
N TYR A 97 -4.24 -37.50 -63.91
CA TYR A 97 -5.53 -37.08 -64.50
C TYR A 97 -6.25 -37.89 -65.60
N ASN A 98 -7.58 -38.01 -65.46
CA ASN A 98 -8.57 -37.95 -66.57
C ASN A 98 -10.02 -37.83 -66.03
N ILE A 99 -11.10 -37.70 -66.83
CA ILE A 99 -11.52 -36.58 -67.70
C ILE A 99 -12.99 -36.77 -68.22
N ILE A 100 -13.72 -35.68 -68.52
CA ILE A 100 -14.77 -35.54 -69.59
C ILE A 100 -16.21 -36.17 -69.47
N VAL A 101 -17.22 -35.30 -69.74
CA VAL A 101 -18.52 -35.50 -70.48
C VAL A 101 -19.67 -36.35 -69.89
N LEU A 102 -20.97 -36.11 -70.18
CA LEU A 102 -21.80 -34.88 -70.40
C LEU A 102 -23.31 -35.30 -70.52
N LEU A 103 -24.23 -34.32 -70.65
CA LEU A 103 -25.70 -34.44 -70.85
C LEU A 103 -26.48 -34.87 -69.58
N SER A 104 -27.61 -34.27 -69.17
CA SER A 104 -28.40 -33.11 -69.67
C SER A 104 -29.41 -32.64 -68.58
N TRP A 105 -30.12 -31.50 -68.62
CA TRP A 105 -30.19 -30.43 -69.64
C TRP A 105 -30.27 -29.00 -69.07
N LEU A 106 -31.47 -28.40 -68.88
CA LEU A 106 -31.68 -26.92 -68.77
C LEU A 106 -32.95 -26.48 -67.99
N ILE A 107 -33.01 -25.16 -67.69
CA ILE A 107 -34.12 -24.26 -67.25
C ILE A 107 -34.03 -23.79 -65.78
N SER A 108 -34.22 -22.52 -65.37
CA SER A 108 -33.83 -21.17 -65.91
C SER A 108 -33.99 -20.11 -64.79
N MET A 109 -33.53 -18.87 -65.00
CA MET A 109 -33.74 -17.67 -64.12
C MET A 109 -35.19 -17.08 -64.28
N PRO A 110 -35.66 -15.98 -63.60
CA PRO A 110 -34.96 -14.87 -62.88
C PRO A 110 -35.66 -14.31 -61.59
N PRO A 111 -35.17 -13.19 -60.98
CA PRO A 111 -35.90 -12.41 -59.96
C PRO A 111 -36.68 -11.20 -60.54
N PHE A 112 -37.77 -10.72 -59.88
CA PHE A 112 -38.20 -9.31 -59.66
C PHE A 112 -39.66 -9.17 -59.09
N ILE A 113 -39.82 -8.35 -58.04
CA ILE A 113 -40.88 -7.34 -57.71
C ILE A 113 -42.37 -7.45 -58.23
N SER A 114 -43.34 -7.33 -57.28
CA SER A 114 -44.66 -6.60 -57.33
C SER A 114 -46.05 -7.27 -57.50
N PHE A 115 -46.94 -6.95 -56.53
CA PHE A 115 -48.41 -6.70 -56.56
C PHE A 115 -49.49 -7.76 -56.92
N CYS A 116 -50.18 -8.21 -55.86
CA CYS A 116 -51.63 -8.03 -55.56
C CYS A 116 -52.78 -8.65 -56.40
N LEU A 117 -53.95 -8.74 -55.72
CA LEU A 117 -55.31 -9.11 -56.19
C LEU A 117 -55.54 -10.64 -56.40
N PHE A 118 -56.73 -11.23 -56.17
CA PHE A 118 -58.04 -10.70 -55.73
C PHE A 118 -58.86 -11.81 -55.01
N SER A 119 -59.40 -11.57 -53.80
CA SER A 119 -60.64 -12.21 -53.30
C SER A 119 -61.18 -11.54 -52.01
N SER A 120 -62.38 -10.96 -52.11
CA SER A 120 -63.15 -10.28 -51.05
C SER A 120 -64.56 -9.94 -51.64
N PRO A 121 -65.51 -9.23 -50.97
CA PRO A 121 -65.60 -8.84 -49.56
C PRO A 121 -66.87 -9.38 -48.81
N PRO A 122 -67.95 -8.62 -48.45
CA PRO A 122 -68.33 -8.48 -47.04
C PRO A 122 -69.82 -8.72 -46.70
N LEU A 123 -70.18 -8.65 -45.40
CA LEU A 123 -71.48 -8.15 -44.90
C LEU A 123 -71.44 -7.79 -43.40
N PHE A 124 -71.78 -6.52 -43.08
CA PHE A 124 -72.68 -6.01 -42.02
C PHE A 124 -72.79 -6.78 -40.67
N SER A 125 -72.80 -6.18 -39.47
CA SER A 125 -72.83 -4.78 -38.96
C SER A 125 -72.66 -4.83 -37.40
N ILE A 126 -72.87 -3.87 -36.47
CA ILE A 126 -73.35 -2.47 -36.27
C ILE A 126 -72.82 -2.05 -34.86
N LEU A 127 -72.45 -0.83 -34.39
CA LEU A 127 -72.22 0.52 -34.95
C LEU A 127 -71.30 1.36 -33.99
N LYS A 128 -70.97 2.59 -34.44
CA LYS A 128 -70.61 3.89 -33.78
C LYS A 128 -70.89 4.10 -32.26
N LEU A 129 -70.27 5.04 -31.50
CA LEU A 129 -69.40 6.22 -31.79
C LEU A 129 -68.66 6.79 -30.53
N LEU A 130 -67.50 7.47 -30.74
CA LEU A 130 -66.86 8.60 -30.00
C LEU A 130 -66.54 8.60 -28.47
N ASN A 131 -65.54 9.43 -28.15
CA ASN A 131 -64.91 9.71 -26.83
C ASN A 131 -65.83 10.42 -25.80
N LEU A 132 -65.61 10.16 -24.50
CA LEU A 132 -65.13 11.13 -23.46
C LEU A 132 -65.33 10.61 -22.01
N VAL A 133 -64.36 10.93 -21.11
CA VAL A 133 -64.43 11.14 -19.63
C VAL A 133 -65.20 10.13 -18.72
N PRO A 134 -64.60 9.64 -17.61
CA PRO A 134 -65.29 8.77 -16.65
C PRO A 134 -66.20 9.54 -15.66
N ALA A 135 -67.51 9.23 -15.63
CA ALA A 135 -68.44 9.62 -14.56
C ALA A 135 -69.73 8.77 -14.58
N MET A 136 -70.46 8.75 -13.44
CA MET A 136 -71.81 8.16 -13.22
C MET A 136 -71.84 6.60 -13.26
N ALA A 137 -72.40 5.83 -12.31
CA ALA A 137 -73.36 6.02 -11.22
C ALA A 137 -74.82 6.27 -11.64
N PHE A 138 -75.74 5.33 -11.33
CA PHE A 138 -76.93 5.55 -10.48
C PHE A 138 -77.83 4.30 -10.41
N SER A 139 -78.53 4.16 -9.28
CA SER A 139 -79.85 3.51 -9.17
C SER A 139 -80.79 4.52 -8.49
N MET A 140 -82.03 4.65 -8.94
CA MET A 140 -82.84 5.85 -8.70
C MET A 140 -84.31 5.52 -8.42
N SER A 141 -84.96 6.42 -7.66
CA SER A 141 -86.41 6.75 -7.66
C SER A 141 -87.23 6.25 -6.43
N PRO A 142 -88.40 6.86 -6.13
CA PRO A 142 -88.56 8.32 -5.88
C PRO A 142 -89.58 8.66 -4.76
N ALA A 143 -89.49 9.85 -4.12
CA ALA A 143 -90.64 10.47 -3.44
C ALA A 143 -90.51 11.98 -3.17
N LEU A 144 -91.41 12.77 -3.78
CA LEU A 144 -92.16 13.95 -3.27
C LEU A 144 -91.49 15.16 -2.55
N LYS A 145 -92.19 16.31 -2.68
CA LYS A 145 -91.94 17.61 -2.01
C LYS A 145 -92.89 17.80 -0.81
N LEU A 146 -92.73 18.94 -0.11
CA LEU A 146 -93.53 19.47 1.02
C LEU A 146 -93.08 18.91 2.39
N ARG A 147 -93.05 19.66 3.51
CA ARG A 147 -93.48 21.05 3.76
C ARG A 147 -92.77 21.67 4.99
N GLU A 148 -92.84 23.01 5.08
CA GLU A 148 -92.77 23.85 6.30
C GLU A 148 -91.49 23.96 7.19
N LYS A 149 -91.44 25.11 7.89
CA LYS A 149 -90.57 25.52 9.01
C LYS A 149 -91.42 25.52 10.31
N PRO A 150 -90.88 25.87 11.49
CA PRO A 150 -89.64 25.46 12.16
C PRO A 150 -89.93 24.90 13.57
N LEU A 151 -88.91 24.51 14.34
CA LEU A 151 -88.89 24.65 15.81
C LEU A 151 -87.46 24.48 16.37
N LEU A 152 -87.18 25.07 17.52
CA LEU A 152 -85.86 25.02 18.17
C LEU A 152 -85.76 23.81 19.11
N THR A 153 -84.67 23.05 19.01
CA THR A 153 -83.97 22.51 20.19
C THR A 153 -82.48 22.74 20.04
N SER A 154 -81.83 23.22 21.10
CA SER A 154 -80.40 23.55 21.09
C SER A 154 -79.56 22.34 21.46
N ASN A 155 -78.76 21.84 20.52
CA ASN A 155 -77.47 21.18 20.80
C ASN A 155 -76.63 21.17 19.52
N LYS A 156 -75.56 21.98 19.47
CA LYS A 156 -74.53 21.82 18.44
C LYS A 156 -73.68 20.59 18.80
N PRO A 157 -73.36 19.70 17.84
CA PRO A 157 -72.24 18.79 18.04
C PRO A 157 -70.94 19.60 18.17
N GLU A 158 -70.02 19.13 19.00
CA GLU A 158 -68.68 19.72 19.04
C GLU A 158 -67.94 19.47 17.72
N GLY A 159 -67.20 20.48 17.24
CA GLY A 159 -66.35 20.32 16.07
C GLY A 159 -65.17 19.38 16.32
N PRO A 160 -64.51 18.87 15.27
CA PRO A 160 -63.37 17.96 15.41
C PRO A 160 -62.21 18.63 16.18
N ARG A 161 -61.87 18.05 17.34
CA ARG A 161 -60.80 18.53 18.23
C ARG A 161 -59.44 17.98 17.80
N VAL A 162 -58.55 18.82 17.26
CA VAL A 162 -57.18 18.39 16.89
C VAL A 162 -56.31 18.29 18.16
N ILE A 163 -55.98 17.06 18.55
CA ILE A 163 -55.14 16.76 19.73
C ILE A 163 -53.68 16.40 19.39
N LYS A 164 -53.37 16.09 18.13
CA LYS A 164 -52.05 15.66 17.67
C LYS A 164 -51.78 16.17 16.26
N LEU A 165 -50.62 16.79 16.07
CA LEU A 165 -50.07 17.17 14.78
C LEU A 165 -48.69 16.51 14.64
N LYS A 166 -48.53 15.62 13.66
CA LYS A 166 -47.25 14.98 13.32
C LYS A 166 -46.92 15.30 11.87
N LEU A 167 -45.86 16.08 11.67
CA LEU A 167 -45.35 16.54 10.38
C LEU A 167 -43.85 16.21 10.21
N ARG A 168 -43.31 15.24 10.99
CA ARG A 168 -41.94 14.75 10.80
C ARG A 168 -41.70 14.30 9.36
N ASN A 169 -40.66 14.81 8.72
CA ASN A 169 -40.17 14.28 7.45
C ASN A 169 -39.68 12.83 7.64
N GLN A 170 -40.13 11.91 6.79
CA GLN A 170 -39.81 10.48 6.90
C GLN A 170 -38.66 10.04 5.98
N TYR A 171 -38.12 10.95 5.17
CA TYR A 171 -37.12 10.65 4.16
C TYR A 171 -35.68 11.04 4.57
N ALA A 172 -35.52 12.09 5.38
CA ALA A 172 -34.22 12.49 5.91
C ALA A 172 -33.75 11.61 7.08
N ARG A 173 -32.44 11.35 7.15
CA ARG A 173 -31.77 10.53 8.18
C ARG A 173 -31.68 11.26 9.52
N SER A 174 -31.80 10.54 10.64
CA SER A 174 -31.67 11.16 11.97
C SER A 174 -30.22 11.64 12.22
N PRO A 175 -30.00 12.79 12.89
CA PRO A 175 -28.67 13.25 13.30
C PRO A 175 -27.98 12.32 14.31
N ASP A 176 -28.73 11.41 14.93
CA ASP A 176 -28.28 10.46 15.95
C ASP A 176 -27.63 9.19 15.33
N ALA A 177 -27.13 9.27 14.10
CA ALA A 177 -26.38 8.22 13.43
C ALA A 177 -24.87 8.45 13.61
N ASN A 178 -24.11 7.38 13.88
CA ASN A 178 -22.69 7.46 14.23
C ASN A 178 -21.73 7.72 13.04
N ASP A 179 -22.21 8.36 11.96
CA ASP A 179 -21.37 8.83 10.87
C ASP A 179 -20.89 10.25 11.23
N GLU A 180 -19.59 10.43 11.48
CA GLU A 180 -19.04 11.71 11.99
C GLU A 180 -19.11 12.88 10.98
N ASP A 181 -19.39 12.60 9.71
CA ASP A 181 -19.08 13.47 8.57
C ASP A 181 -20.28 13.83 7.66
N THR A 182 -21.53 13.46 8.01
CA THR A 182 -22.72 13.88 7.23
C THR A 182 -23.64 14.81 8.00
N GLY A 183 -23.73 16.07 7.55
CA GLY A 183 -24.85 16.95 7.94
C GLY A 183 -26.18 16.35 7.46
N ALA A 184 -27.26 16.53 8.25
CA ALA A 184 -28.53 15.81 8.10
C ALA A 184 -29.36 16.10 6.81
N PHE A 185 -28.75 16.73 5.80
CA PHE A 185 -29.36 17.13 4.51
C PHE A 185 -28.44 16.90 3.29
N GLU A 186 -27.33 16.16 3.42
CA GLU A 186 -26.54 15.75 2.24
C GLU A 186 -27.26 14.72 1.35
N ASP A 187 -28.35 14.09 1.82
CA ASP A 187 -29.27 13.41 0.92
C ASP A 187 -30.22 14.40 0.23
N ASP A 188 -29.88 14.75 -1.02
CA ASP A 188 -30.70 15.52 -1.99
C ASP A 188 -32.17 15.01 -2.06
N TYR A 189 -32.37 13.72 -1.77
CA TYR A 189 -33.67 13.06 -1.69
C TYR A 189 -34.46 13.35 -0.39
N GLY A 190 -33.77 13.53 0.75
CA GLY A 190 -34.38 13.86 2.04
C GLY A 190 -34.78 15.34 2.13
N ALA A 191 -33.94 16.22 1.60
CA ALA A 191 -34.18 17.66 1.50
C ALA A 191 -35.41 18.00 0.64
N ALA A 192 -35.59 17.33 -0.50
CA ALA A 192 -36.72 17.53 -1.43
C ALA A 192 -38.12 17.21 -0.84
N HIS A 193 -38.19 16.66 0.38
CA HIS A 193 -39.43 16.29 1.07
C HIS A 193 -39.62 17.01 2.43
N ALA A 194 -38.74 17.96 2.75
CA ALA A 194 -38.85 18.77 3.97
C ALA A 194 -39.93 19.87 3.87
N PHE A 195 -40.68 20.11 4.95
CA PHE A 195 -41.43 21.35 5.13
C PHE A 195 -40.50 22.50 5.53
N GLY A 196 -40.87 23.74 5.20
CA GLY A 196 -40.15 24.96 5.57
C GLY A 196 -41.05 26.20 5.59
N GLY A 197 -40.46 27.38 5.82
CA GLY A 197 -41.17 28.65 5.90
C GLY A 197 -41.82 28.96 7.27
N GLU A 198 -42.51 30.10 7.36
CA GLU A 198 -43.00 30.64 8.64
C GLU A 198 -44.13 29.80 9.27
N ILE A 199 -43.97 29.44 10.54
CA ILE A 199 -45.02 28.77 11.33
C ILE A 199 -46.01 29.83 11.86
N SER A 200 -47.14 29.97 11.18
CA SER A 200 -48.20 30.93 11.51
C SER A 200 -48.75 30.80 12.95
N HIS A 201 -49.01 31.95 13.56
CA HIS A 201 -49.67 32.11 14.86
C HIS A 201 -51.07 31.46 14.94
N SER A 202 -51.72 31.22 13.81
CA SER A 202 -53.02 30.51 13.71
C SER A 202 -52.99 29.08 14.27
N LEU A 203 -51.80 28.50 14.50
CA LEU A 203 -51.67 27.22 15.19
C LEU A 203 -52.28 27.24 16.61
N LEU A 204 -52.37 28.42 17.26
CA LEU A 204 -52.99 28.59 18.58
C LEU A 204 -54.51 28.33 18.61
N ASP A 205 -55.19 28.29 17.46
CA ASP A 205 -56.61 27.90 17.40
C ASP A 205 -56.81 26.40 17.72
N LEU A 206 -55.74 25.60 17.64
CA LEU A 206 -55.71 24.20 18.07
C LEU A 206 -55.62 24.08 19.61
N LYS A 207 -56.60 24.65 20.32
CA LYS A 207 -56.64 24.79 21.79
C LYS A 207 -56.61 23.46 22.58
N ASP A 208 -56.80 22.33 21.89
CA ASP A 208 -56.75 20.98 22.44
C ASP A 208 -55.45 20.21 22.13
N LEU A 209 -54.49 20.82 21.42
CA LEU A 209 -53.25 20.20 20.97
C LEU A 209 -52.39 19.69 22.14
N ARG A 210 -51.97 18.42 22.06
CA ARG A 210 -51.14 17.72 23.07
C ARG A 210 -49.82 17.19 22.52
N TYR A 211 -49.70 17.06 21.20
CA TYR A 211 -48.52 16.51 20.53
C TYR A 211 -48.23 17.36 19.29
N LEU A 212 -47.03 17.92 19.22
CA LEU A 212 -46.50 18.66 18.09
C LEU A 212 -45.13 18.06 17.73
N ASP A 213 -44.95 17.68 16.47
CA ASP A 213 -43.75 17.01 15.96
C ASP A 213 -43.47 17.54 14.56
N LEU A 214 -42.43 18.38 14.46
CA LEU A 214 -41.99 19.05 13.24
C LEU A 214 -40.56 18.60 12.84
N SER A 215 -40.09 17.48 13.39
CA SER A 215 -38.69 17.03 13.22
C SER A 215 -38.31 16.69 11.77
N MET A 216 -37.01 16.72 11.46
CA MET A 216 -36.42 16.39 10.15
C MET A 216 -36.84 17.27 8.96
N ASN A 217 -37.47 18.41 9.24
CA ASN A 217 -37.85 19.41 8.23
C ASN A 217 -36.72 20.43 8.00
N ASN A 218 -36.92 21.42 7.15
CA ASN A 218 -35.93 22.46 6.90
C ASN A 218 -36.57 23.84 7.05
N PHE A 219 -36.50 24.39 8.27
CA PHE A 219 -36.96 25.75 8.56
C PHE A 219 -35.90 26.83 8.28
N GLU A 220 -34.86 26.54 7.47
CA GLU A 220 -33.94 27.53 6.87
C GLU A 220 -33.29 28.51 7.87
N GLY A 221 -33.03 28.08 9.11
CA GLY A 221 -32.46 28.91 10.17
C GLY A 221 -33.46 29.84 10.89
N LEU A 222 -34.77 29.70 10.64
CA LEU A 222 -35.80 30.47 11.34
C LEU A 222 -35.79 30.20 12.85
N GLN A 223 -36.07 31.24 13.65
CA GLN A 223 -36.19 31.11 15.11
C GLN A 223 -37.45 30.32 15.51
N ILE A 224 -37.32 29.49 16.56
CA ILE A 224 -38.45 28.78 17.15
C ILE A 224 -39.53 29.80 17.60
N PRO A 225 -40.79 29.70 17.13
CA PRO A 225 -41.80 30.71 17.46
C PRO A 225 -42.14 30.77 18.95
N LYS A 226 -41.91 31.94 19.57
CA LYS A 226 -42.17 32.22 21.00
C LYS A 226 -43.58 31.85 21.46
N PHE A 227 -44.57 31.91 20.55
CA PHE A 227 -45.97 31.56 20.88
C PHE A 227 -46.19 30.07 21.17
N ILE A 228 -45.28 29.16 20.79
CA ILE A 228 -45.39 27.73 21.11
C ILE A 228 -45.48 27.50 22.64
N GLY A 229 -44.84 28.37 23.44
CA GLY A 229 -44.96 28.38 24.90
C GLY A 229 -46.38 28.60 25.45
N SER A 230 -47.35 28.96 24.61
CA SER A 230 -48.75 29.23 25.01
C SER A 230 -49.65 27.98 24.97
N PHE A 231 -49.18 26.83 24.45
CA PHE A 231 -49.98 25.59 24.38
C PHE A 231 -50.10 24.90 25.74
N LYS A 232 -50.98 25.42 26.61
CA LYS A 232 -51.25 24.91 27.98
C LYS A 232 -51.67 23.42 28.10
N ARG A 233 -51.88 22.71 26.98
CA ARG A 233 -52.23 21.27 26.92
C ARG A 233 -51.15 20.41 26.26
N LEU A 234 -50.03 20.99 25.80
CA LEU A 234 -48.95 20.27 25.15
C LEU A 234 -48.26 19.31 26.12
N ARG A 235 -47.96 18.10 25.63
CA ARG A 235 -47.30 17.00 26.36
C ARG A 235 -46.09 16.45 25.60
N TYR A 236 -46.04 16.64 24.29
CA TYR A 236 -44.95 16.22 23.42
C TYR A 236 -44.63 17.35 22.45
N LEU A 237 -43.37 17.78 22.43
CA LEU A 237 -42.80 18.72 21.46
C LEU A 237 -41.52 18.12 20.90
N ASN A 238 -41.47 17.92 19.59
CA ASN A 238 -40.24 17.53 18.90
C ASN A 238 -39.96 18.48 17.72
N LEU A 239 -38.79 19.10 17.73
CA LEU A 239 -38.25 20.01 16.72
C LEU A 239 -36.84 19.59 16.23
N SER A 240 -36.40 18.36 16.51
CA SER A 240 -35.04 17.91 16.18
C SER A 240 -34.78 17.72 14.69
N GLY A 241 -33.53 17.95 14.27
CA GLY A 241 -33.10 17.89 12.87
C GLY A 241 -33.90 18.79 11.94
N ALA A 242 -34.54 19.86 12.46
CA ALA A 242 -35.51 20.66 11.70
C ALA A 242 -34.94 21.98 11.14
N SER A 243 -33.63 22.22 11.29
CA SER A 243 -32.94 23.46 10.87
C SER A 243 -33.56 24.76 11.42
N PHE A 244 -34.07 24.76 12.65
CA PHE A 244 -34.33 26.00 13.38
C PHE A 244 -33.01 26.65 13.80
N GLY A 245 -32.93 27.97 13.71
CA GLY A 245 -31.73 28.75 13.98
C GLY A 245 -31.87 29.79 15.10
N GLY A 246 -30.72 30.24 15.61
CA GLY A 246 -30.66 31.25 16.67
C GLY A 246 -31.15 30.75 18.03
N THR A 247 -31.53 31.67 18.91
CA THR A 247 -31.67 31.36 20.34
C THR A 247 -32.97 30.65 20.75
N ILE A 248 -32.86 29.63 21.61
CA ILE A 248 -34.02 28.90 22.16
C ILE A 248 -34.92 29.86 22.96
N PRO A 249 -36.21 30.03 22.64
CA PRO A 249 -37.08 30.98 23.33
C PRO A 249 -37.44 30.49 24.75
N PRO A 250 -37.10 31.24 25.83
CA PRO A 250 -37.42 30.85 27.22
C PRO A 250 -38.92 30.66 27.50
N HIS A 251 -39.77 31.13 26.58
CA HIS A 251 -41.22 30.97 26.63
C HIS A 251 -41.66 29.49 26.62
N LEU A 252 -40.82 28.56 26.13
CA LEU A 252 -41.08 27.12 26.21
C LEU A 252 -41.21 26.65 27.67
N GLY A 253 -40.54 27.29 28.63
CA GLY A 253 -40.66 26.99 30.06
C GLY A 253 -42.07 27.13 30.64
N ASN A 254 -42.97 27.84 29.97
CA ASN A 254 -44.39 27.94 30.36
C ASN A 254 -45.18 26.63 30.16
N LEU A 255 -44.61 25.63 29.47
CA LEU A 255 -45.25 24.36 29.13
C LEU A 255 -45.18 23.35 30.28
N SER A 256 -45.67 23.69 31.47
CA SER A 256 -45.56 22.86 32.69
C SER A 256 -46.24 21.48 32.62
N SER A 257 -47.05 21.22 31.60
CA SER A 257 -47.64 19.89 31.29
C SER A 257 -46.81 19.04 30.30
N LEU A 258 -45.68 19.55 29.82
CA LEU A 258 -44.82 18.87 28.84
C LEU A 258 -44.15 17.65 29.49
N LEU A 259 -44.15 16.52 28.78
CA LEU A 259 -43.56 15.25 29.20
C LEU A 259 -42.34 14.87 28.35
N TYR A 260 -42.28 15.36 27.12
CA TYR A 260 -41.22 15.08 26.15
C TYR A 260 -40.86 16.38 25.40
N LEU A 261 -39.56 16.70 25.40
CA LEU A 261 -38.97 17.80 24.64
C LEU A 261 -37.70 17.30 23.92
N ASP A 262 -37.69 17.45 22.61
CA ASP A 262 -36.53 17.15 21.76
C ASP A 262 -36.26 18.34 20.83
N LEU A 263 -35.05 18.91 20.95
CA LEU A 263 -34.59 20.08 20.20
C LEU A 263 -33.27 19.84 19.44
N ASN A 264 -32.77 18.59 19.36
CA ASN A 264 -31.45 18.26 18.80
C ASN A 264 -31.21 18.93 17.43
N SER A 265 -30.27 19.88 17.34
CA SER A 265 -30.04 20.73 16.15
C SER A 265 -28.70 21.43 16.19
N TYR A 266 -27.92 21.32 15.10
CA TYR A 266 -26.64 22.04 14.92
C TYR A 266 -26.76 23.57 14.76
N SER A 267 -27.95 24.09 14.51
CA SER A 267 -28.16 25.51 14.17
C SER A 267 -28.75 26.35 15.31
N LEU A 268 -29.12 25.73 16.43
CA LEU A 268 -29.66 26.42 17.60
C LEU A 268 -28.54 26.91 18.52
N GLU A 269 -28.63 28.17 18.92
CA GLU A 269 -27.75 28.80 19.90
C GLU A 269 -28.41 28.79 21.29
N SER A 270 -27.62 28.73 22.38
CA SER A 270 -28.19 29.05 23.70
C SER A 270 -28.48 30.54 23.83
N VAL A 271 -29.48 30.88 24.65
CA VAL A 271 -29.58 32.23 25.24
C VAL A 271 -28.40 32.39 26.21
N GLU A 272 -27.99 33.62 26.48
CA GLU A 272 -27.00 33.93 27.53
C GLU A 272 -27.53 33.64 28.96
N ASP A 273 -28.86 33.53 29.12
CA ASP A 273 -29.57 33.12 30.36
C ASP A 273 -29.90 31.61 30.42
N ASP A 274 -28.98 30.80 29.90
CA ASP A 274 -28.47 29.63 30.62
C ASP A 274 -29.49 28.67 31.27
N LEU A 275 -30.30 28.01 30.43
CA LEU A 275 -31.19 26.88 30.77
C LEU A 275 -32.21 27.08 31.91
N HIS A 276 -32.27 28.24 32.57
CA HIS A 276 -33.15 28.50 33.72
C HIS A 276 -34.64 28.27 33.41
N TRP A 277 -35.04 28.45 32.16
CA TRP A 277 -36.40 28.19 31.65
C TRP A 277 -36.84 26.73 31.77
N LEU A 278 -35.92 25.76 31.85
CA LEU A 278 -36.25 24.35 32.10
C LEU A 278 -37.00 24.15 33.42
N SER A 279 -36.75 24.99 34.44
CA SER A 279 -37.39 24.88 35.75
C SER A 279 -38.91 25.00 35.75
N GLY A 280 -39.51 25.57 34.70
CA GLY A 280 -40.97 25.59 34.50
C GLY A 280 -41.55 24.25 34.00
N LEU A 281 -40.72 23.34 33.48
CA LEU A 281 -41.10 22.05 32.89
C LEU A 281 -41.16 20.92 33.92
N SER A 282 -41.77 21.15 35.08
CA SER A 282 -41.75 20.21 36.23
C SER A 282 -42.35 18.81 35.96
N SER A 283 -43.12 18.63 34.88
CA SER A 283 -43.66 17.33 34.43
C SER A 283 -42.73 16.55 33.48
N LEU A 284 -41.61 17.12 33.05
CA LEU A 284 -40.80 16.60 31.94
C LEU A 284 -40.14 15.27 32.27
N ARG A 285 -40.16 14.33 31.31
CA ARG A 285 -39.62 12.97 31.45
C ARG A 285 -38.51 12.64 30.45
N HIS A 286 -38.54 13.26 29.28
CA HIS A 286 -37.50 13.15 28.25
C HIS A 286 -37.06 14.55 27.82
N LEU A 287 -35.75 14.79 27.85
CA LEU A 287 -35.11 16.02 27.40
C LEU A 287 -33.91 15.67 26.50
N ASN A 288 -33.97 16.07 25.23
CA ASN A 288 -32.84 16.04 24.31
C ASN A 288 -32.51 17.45 23.82
N LEU A 289 -31.27 17.89 24.06
CA LEU A 289 -30.72 19.18 23.62
C LEU A 289 -29.41 19.00 22.82
N GLY A 290 -29.18 17.81 22.24
CA GLY A 290 -27.93 17.49 21.54
C GLY A 290 -27.57 18.46 20.41
N ASN A 291 -26.27 18.58 20.12
CA ASN A 291 -25.67 19.48 19.13
C ASN A 291 -25.90 20.99 19.35
N ILE A 292 -26.61 21.40 20.40
CA ILE A 292 -26.77 22.81 20.80
C ILE A 292 -25.57 23.22 21.64
N ASP A 293 -24.94 24.35 21.32
CA ASP A 293 -23.87 24.93 22.16
C ASP A 293 -24.44 25.31 23.54
N LEU A 294 -23.96 24.63 24.58
CA LEU A 294 -24.24 24.89 26.00
C LEU A 294 -22.95 25.22 26.77
N SER A 295 -21.88 25.63 26.09
CA SER A 295 -20.57 25.93 26.70
C SER A 295 -20.65 27.01 27.78
N LYS A 296 -21.47 28.05 27.59
CA LYS A 296 -21.79 29.07 28.61
C LYS A 296 -22.39 28.45 29.88
N ALA A 297 -23.21 27.41 29.72
CA ALA A 297 -23.90 26.68 30.79
C ALA A 297 -23.04 25.60 31.48
N ALA A 298 -21.81 25.36 31.03
CA ALA A 298 -20.96 24.26 31.53
C ALA A 298 -20.78 24.28 33.06
N ALA A 299 -20.78 25.45 33.70
CA ALA A 299 -20.63 25.58 35.15
C ALA A 299 -21.92 25.32 35.97
N TYR A 300 -23.11 25.24 35.35
CA TYR A 300 -24.39 25.21 36.08
C TYR A 300 -25.58 24.49 35.42
N TRP A 301 -25.42 23.89 34.23
CA TRP A 301 -26.39 22.99 33.59
C TRP A 301 -26.98 21.94 34.57
N HIS A 302 -26.14 21.39 35.44
CA HIS A 302 -26.49 20.41 36.46
C HIS A 302 -27.60 20.90 37.41
N ARG A 303 -27.66 22.22 37.69
CA ARG A 303 -28.70 22.83 38.55
C ARG A 303 -30.03 22.94 37.83
N ALA A 304 -30.02 23.27 36.53
CA ALA A 304 -31.22 23.30 35.70
C ALA A 304 -31.82 21.89 35.59
N VAL A 305 -31.00 20.88 35.31
CA VAL A 305 -31.40 19.46 35.30
C VAL A 305 -31.95 19.01 36.66
N ASN A 306 -31.33 19.40 37.78
CA ASN A 306 -31.78 18.99 39.12
C ASN A 306 -33.17 19.55 39.53
N SER A 307 -33.70 20.54 38.79
CA SER A 307 -35.09 21.01 38.95
C SER A 307 -36.13 20.08 38.31
N LEU A 308 -35.72 19.20 37.39
CA LEU A 308 -36.58 18.30 36.63
C LEU A 308 -36.76 16.96 37.38
N SER A 309 -37.42 16.99 38.54
CA SER A 309 -37.61 15.79 39.39
C SER A 309 -38.42 14.65 38.75
N SER A 310 -39.11 14.90 37.63
CA SER A 310 -39.84 13.90 36.84
C SER A 310 -38.99 13.19 35.76
N LEU A 311 -37.72 13.59 35.58
CA LEU A 311 -36.91 13.21 34.41
C LEU A 311 -36.48 11.73 34.43
N LEU A 312 -36.60 11.07 33.28
CA LEU A 312 -36.25 9.67 33.04
C LEU A 312 -35.18 9.52 31.95
N GLU A 313 -35.10 10.45 31.00
CA GLU A 313 -34.09 10.46 29.94
C GLU A 313 -33.54 11.87 29.73
N LEU A 314 -32.21 11.99 29.79
CA LEU A 314 -31.45 13.20 29.51
C LEU A 314 -30.41 12.92 28.43
N ARG A 315 -30.44 13.70 27.36
CA ARG A 315 -29.42 13.70 26.30
C ARG A 315 -28.87 15.11 26.08
N LEU A 316 -27.57 15.27 26.30
CA LEU A 316 -26.79 16.48 26.00
C LEU A 316 -25.53 16.16 25.16
N PRO A 317 -25.61 15.32 24.10
CA PRO A 317 -24.44 14.97 23.30
C PRO A 317 -23.96 16.16 22.46
N ARG A 318 -22.64 16.34 22.31
CA ARG A 318 -22.05 17.41 21.46
C ARG A 318 -22.52 18.82 21.83
N CYS A 319 -22.50 19.13 23.13
CA CYS A 319 -23.00 20.39 23.69
C CYS A 319 -21.90 21.35 24.20
N GLY A 320 -20.61 21.05 23.99
CA GLY A 320 -19.49 21.89 24.47
C GLY A 320 -19.39 21.97 26.00
N LEU A 321 -19.94 20.99 26.71
CA LEU A 321 -19.94 20.95 28.17
C LEU A 321 -18.58 20.43 28.68
N SER A 322 -17.87 21.24 29.46
CA SER A 322 -16.50 20.96 29.90
C SER A 322 -16.37 20.56 31.37
N SER A 323 -17.44 20.64 32.16
CA SER A 323 -17.40 20.40 33.61
C SER A 323 -18.46 19.41 34.12
N LEU A 324 -17.98 18.27 34.65
CA LEU A 324 -18.71 17.46 35.62
C LEU A 324 -18.30 17.92 37.03
N PRO A 325 -19.16 18.62 37.78
CA PRO A 325 -18.78 19.12 39.10
C PRO A 325 -18.73 17.97 40.11
N ASP A 326 -17.64 17.86 40.87
CA ASP A 326 -17.60 17.02 42.05
C ASP A 326 -18.38 17.69 43.19
N LEU A 327 -19.35 16.98 43.76
CA LEU A 327 -20.40 17.56 44.61
C LEU A 327 -20.72 16.63 45.78
N PRO A 328 -20.85 17.16 47.01
CA PRO A 328 -21.11 16.37 48.19
C PRO A 328 -22.47 15.66 48.10
N LEU A 329 -22.49 14.38 48.47
CA LEU A 329 -23.69 13.55 48.44
C LEU A 329 -24.67 13.93 49.57
N PRO A 330 -26.01 13.89 49.33
CA PRO A 330 -26.70 13.69 48.05
C PRO A 330 -27.09 15.04 47.40
N PHE A 331 -26.56 15.34 46.19
CA PHE A 331 -26.89 16.59 45.50
C PHE A 331 -28.06 16.47 44.50
N PHE A 332 -28.23 15.32 43.84
CA PHE A 332 -29.22 15.13 42.77
C PHE A 332 -30.52 14.48 43.27
N ASN A 333 -31.65 15.13 43.01
CA ASN A 333 -33.00 14.63 43.26
C ASN A 333 -33.51 13.66 42.17
N VAL A 334 -32.86 13.62 41.00
CA VAL A 334 -33.31 12.89 39.80
C VAL A 334 -32.94 11.39 39.87
N THR A 335 -33.30 10.71 40.95
CA THR A 335 -32.93 9.30 41.21
C THR A 335 -33.64 8.27 40.30
N SER A 336 -34.65 8.72 39.55
CA SER A 336 -35.45 7.88 38.64
C SER A 336 -34.90 7.83 37.20
N LEU A 337 -33.72 8.42 36.95
CA LEU A 337 -33.13 8.49 35.62
C LEU A 337 -32.82 7.08 35.07
N LEU A 338 -33.27 6.82 33.83
CA LEU A 338 -33.12 5.57 33.09
C LEU A 338 -32.07 5.67 31.97
N VAL A 339 -31.91 6.86 31.41
CA VAL A 339 -31.00 7.16 30.30
C VAL A 339 -30.23 8.44 30.60
N LEU A 340 -28.90 8.36 30.56
CA LEU A 340 -28.00 9.50 30.59
C LEU A 340 -27.02 9.41 29.41
N ASP A 341 -27.03 10.44 28.58
CA ASP A 341 -26.17 10.58 27.41
C ASP A 341 -25.52 11.97 27.44
N LEU A 342 -24.20 11.97 27.61
CA LEU A 342 -23.33 13.14 27.74
C LEU A 342 -22.12 13.02 26.78
N SER A 343 -22.28 12.23 25.71
CA SER A 343 -21.22 11.93 24.74
C SER A 343 -20.72 13.15 23.94
N ASN A 344 -19.56 13.04 23.32
CA ASN A 344 -18.99 14.05 22.41
C ASN A 344 -18.82 15.45 23.07
N ASN A 345 -18.39 15.50 24.33
CA ASN A 345 -18.24 16.73 25.12
C ASN A 345 -16.78 16.91 25.60
N ASP A 346 -16.51 18.00 26.32
CA ASP A 346 -15.17 18.41 26.74
C ASP A 346 -14.82 17.98 28.18
N PHE A 347 -15.56 17.03 28.78
CA PHE A 347 -15.44 16.73 30.22
C PHE A 347 -14.06 16.17 30.59
N ASN A 348 -13.25 16.97 31.31
CA ASN A 348 -11.87 16.65 31.67
C ASN A 348 -11.72 16.33 33.18
N SER A 349 -12.48 15.35 33.66
CA SER A 349 -12.50 14.94 35.08
C SER A 349 -12.48 13.41 35.22
N SER A 350 -12.36 12.90 36.44
CA SER A 350 -12.80 11.53 36.72
C SER A 350 -14.33 11.42 36.71
N ILE A 351 -14.84 10.19 36.64
CA ILE A 351 -16.27 9.91 36.82
C ILE A 351 -16.67 10.26 38.26
N PRO A 352 -17.62 11.20 38.48
CA PRO A 352 -17.95 11.72 39.80
C PRO A 352 -18.88 10.78 40.59
N HIS A 353 -18.74 10.78 41.92
CA HIS A 353 -19.44 9.83 42.80
C HIS A 353 -20.98 9.94 42.79
N TRP A 354 -21.55 11.09 42.38
CA TRP A 354 -23.02 11.23 42.30
C TRP A 354 -23.67 10.37 41.22
N LEU A 355 -22.91 9.92 40.21
CA LEU A 355 -23.42 9.05 39.14
C LEU A 355 -23.96 7.71 39.68
N PHE A 356 -23.33 7.18 40.74
CA PHE A 356 -23.72 5.92 41.38
C PHE A 356 -25.03 6.00 42.19
N ASN A 357 -25.64 7.19 42.31
CA ASN A 357 -26.94 7.38 42.96
C ASN A 357 -28.13 7.07 42.02
N PHE A 358 -27.91 6.95 40.70
CA PHE A 358 -28.96 6.64 39.72
C PHE A 358 -29.22 5.13 39.60
N SER A 359 -29.71 4.50 40.67
CA SER A 359 -29.95 3.04 40.72
C SER A 359 -30.92 2.49 39.65
N SER A 360 -31.70 3.37 39.01
CA SER A 360 -32.62 3.04 37.90
C SER A 360 -31.96 3.07 36.51
N LEU A 361 -30.70 3.53 36.42
CA LEU A 361 -30.02 3.81 35.14
C LEU A 361 -29.81 2.53 34.31
N ALA A 362 -30.26 2.56 33.06
CA ALA A 362 -30.22 1.43 32.14
C ALA A 362 -29.33 1.70 30.90
N TYR A 363 -29.20 2.97 30.50
CA TYR A 363 -28.31 3.43 29.43
C TYR A 363 -27.42 4.55 29.99
N LEU A 364 -26.11 4.39 29.84
CA LEU A 364 -25.11 5.39 30.16
C LEU A 364 -24.14 5.53 28.99
N ASP A 365 -23.96 6.76 28.53
CA ASP A 365 -23.06 7.09 27.43
C ASP A 365 -22.27 8.35 27.74
N LEU A 366 -20.95 8.19 27.85
CA LEU A 366 -19.97 9.24 28.12
C LEU A 366 -18.85 9.19 27.06
N ASN A 367 -19.11 8.62 25.88
CA ASN A 367 -18.08 8.43 24.86
C ASN A 367 -17.54 9.77 24.32
N SER A 368 -16.36 9.74 23.71
CA SER A 368 -15.72 10.90 23.05
C SER A 368 -15.63 12.11 23.98
N ASN A 369 -14.86 11.96 25.05
CA ASN A 369 -14.68 12.95 26.11
C ASN A 369 -13.22 12.90 26.63
N ASN A 370 -12.86 13.80 27.55
CA ASN A 370 -11.54 13.84 28.17
C ASN A 370 -11.51 13.15 29.56
N LEU A 371 -12.41 12.19 29.84
CA LEU A 371 -12.54 11.62 31.18
C LEU A 371 -11.34 10.76 31.54
N GLN A 372 -10.84 10.93 32.77
CA GLN A 372 -9.54 10.43 33.22
C GLN A 372 -9.62 9.61 34.52
N GLY A 373 -8.54 8.93 34.88
CA GLY A 373 -8.48 8.03 36.02
C GLY A 373 -8.99 6.62 35.69
N SER A 374 -9.30 5.81 36.69
CA SER A 374 -9.76 4.43 36.48
C SER A 374 -11.27 4.29 36.46
N VAL A 375 -11.80 3.35 35.68
CA VAL A 375 -13.21 2.93 35.70
C VAL A 375 -13.59 2.52 37.14
N PRO A 376 -14.49 3.23 37.85
CA PRO A 376 -14.69 2.97 39.27
C PRO A 376 -15.49 1.70 39.56
N GLU A 377 -15.11 0.99 40.63
CA GLU A 377 -15.83 -0.18 41.19
C GLU A 377 -17.31 0.13 41.51
N GLY A 378 -17.63 1.40 41.77
CA GLY A 378 -18.99 1.88 42.05
C GLY A 378 -20.03 1.55 40.97
N PHE A 379 -19.61 1.22 39.75
CA PHE A 379 -20.53 0.71 38.72
C PHE A 379 -21.20 -0.62 39.10
N GLY A 380 -20.60 -1.45 39.95
CA GLY A 380 -21.20 -2.70 40.43
C GLY A 380 -22.52 -2.51 41.20
N TYR A 381 -22.80 -1.31 41.72
CA TYR A 381 -24.06 -0.98 42.38
C TYR A 381 -25.20 -0.64 41.38
N LEU A 382 -24.89 -0.30 40.13
CA LEU A 382 -25.85 0.12 39.12
C LEU A 382 -26.43 -1.08 38.33
N ILE A 383 -27.01 -2.04 39.07
CA ILE A 383 -27.51 -3.34 38.56
C ILE A 383 -28.59 -3.24 37.45
N SER A 384 -29.15 -2.06 37.22
CA SER A 384 -30.13 -1.78 36.15
C SER A 384 -29.49 -1.59 34.76
N LEU A 385 -28.16 -1.38 34.68
CA LEU A 385 -27.44 -1.05 33.45
C LEU A 385 -27.50 -2.16 32.40
N LYS A 386 -27.68 -1.74 31.15
CA LYS A 386 -27.79 -2.56 29.93
C LYS A 386 -26.86 -2.08 28.82
N TYR A 387 -26.60 -0.78 28.76
CA TYR A 387 -25.66 -0.15 27.83
C TYR A 387 -24.71 0.75 28.60
N ILE A 388 -23.41 0.57 28.40
CA ILE A 388 -22.33 1.44 28.87
C ILE A 388 -21.42 1.72 27.68
N ASP A 389 -21.21 3.00 27.37
CA ASP A 389 -20.21 3.44 26.41
C ASP A 389 -19.31 4.53 27.02
N PHE A 390 -18.03 4.16 27.20
CA PHE A 390 -16.93 5.01 27.66
C PHE A 390 -15.81 5.06 26.61
N SER A 391 -16.10 4.75 25.35
CA SER A 391 -15.09 4.78 24.29
C SER A 391 -14.55 6.20 24.04
N SER A 392 -13.37 6.30 23.43
CA SER A 392 -12.70 7.59 23.11
C SER A 392 -12.56 8.49 24.34
N ASN A 393 -11.80 8.04 25.33
CA ASN A 393 -11.55 8.72 26.61
C ASN A 393 -10.12 8.47 27.12
N LEU A 394 -9.78 8.99 28.31
CA LEU A 394 -8.46 8.89 28.93
C LEU A 394 -8.45 7.93 30.15
N PHE A 395 -9.31 6.90 30.16
CA PHE A 395 -9.35 5.93 31.26
C PHE A 395 -8.07 5.08 31.33
N ILE A 396 -7.61 4.83 32.55
CA ILE A 396 -6.36 4.10 32.89
C ILE A 396 -6.62 3.02 33.96
N GLY A 397 -5.58 2.24 34.30
CA GLY A 397 -5.69 1.21 35.33
C GLY A 397 -6.29 -0.09 34.80
N HIS A 398 -6.91 -0.88 35.66
CA HIS A 398 -7.43 -2.22 35.35
C HIS A 398 -8.96 -2.21 35.21
N LEU A 399 -9.52 -3.21 34.53
CA LEU A 399 -10.98 -3.43 34.52
C LEU A 399 -11.43 -4.06 35.86
N PRO A 400 -12.27 -3.40 36.67
CA PRO A 400 -12.64 -3.90 37.97
C PRO A 400 -13.61 -5.10 37.87
N ARG A 401 -13.40 -6.12 38.70
CA ARG A 401 -14.27 -7.31 38.80
C ARG A 401 -15.75 -6.97 39.06
N ASP A 402 -16.01 -5.88 39.78
CA ASP A 402 -17.37 -5.43 40.10
C ASP A 402 -18.15 -4.92 38.89
N LEU A 403 -17.48 -4.43 37.83
CA LEU A 403 -18.13 -4.15 36.54
C LEU A 403 -18.62 -5.44 35.88
N GLY A 404 -17.89 -6.56 36.09
CA GLY A 404 -18.28 -7.88 35.62
C GLY A 404 -19.53 -8.45 36.29
N LYS A 405 -19.92 -7.95 37.48
CA LYS A 405 -21.12 -8.41 38.21
C LYS A 405 -22.42 -7.84 37.64
N LEU A 406 -22.37 -6.98 36.63
CA LEU A 406 -23.55 -6.40 35.96
C LEU A 406 -24.22 -7.41 35.01
N CYS A 407 -24.87 -8.43 35.56
CA CYS A 407 -25.48 -9.52 34.79
C CYS A 407 -26.60 -9.10 33.81
N ASN A 408 -27.12 -7.88 33.90
CA ASN A 408 -28.09 -7.28 32.96
C ASN A 408 -27.44 -6.54 31.78
N LEU A 409 -26.12 -6.30 31.83
CA LEU A 409 -25.36 -5.57 30.82
C LEU A 409 -25.39 -6.30 29.48
N ARG A 410 -25.69 -5.59 28.40
CA ARG A 410 -25.76 -6.10 27.01
C ARG A 410 -24.66 -5.53 26.13
N THR A 411 -24.32 -4.26 26.31
CA THR A 411 -23.23 -3.60 25.59
C THR A 411 -22.29 -2.94 26.57
N LEU A 412 -21.00 -3.24 26.43
CA LEU A 412 -19.91 -2.52 27.08
C LEU A 412 -18.89 -2.11 26.01
N LYS A 413 -18.67 -0.81 25.86
CA LYS A 413 -17.60 -0.24 25.02
C LYS A 413 -16.65 0.57 25.90
N LEU A 414 -15.36 0.29 25.75
CA LEU A 414 -14.23 0.92 26.44
C LEU A 414 -13.06 1.17 25.46
N SER A 415 -13.34 1.16 24.15
CA SER A 415 -12.34 1.31 23.11
C SER A 415 -11.72 2.70 23.06
N PHE A 416 -10.57 2.86 22.41
CA PHE A 416 -9.83 4.15 22.35
C PHE A 416 -9.59 4.76 23.74
N ASN A 417 -8.86 4.02 24.59
CA ASN A 417 -8.55 4.41 25.96
C ASN A 417 -7.11 3.98 26.34
N SER A 418 -6.71 4.19 27.60
CA SER A 418 -5.39 3.82 28.13
C SER A 418 -5.45 2.74 29.22
N ILE A 419 -6.46 1.86 29.17
CA ILE A 419 -6.68 0.76 30.11
C ILE A 419 -5.54 -0.26 29.98
N SER A 420 -5.26 -0.98 31.07
CA SER A 420 -4.02 -1.74 31.28
C SER A 420 -4.21 -3.03 32.06
N GLY A 421 -3.27 -3.96 31.90
CA GLY A 421 -3.24 -5.24 32.61
C GLY A 421 -4.18 -6.29 32.00
N GLU A 422 -4.66 -7.25 32.80
CA GLU A 422 -5.44 -8.39 32.30
C GLU A 422 -6.95 -8.21 32.41
N ILE A 423 -7.69 -8.89 31.52
CA ILE A 423 -9.17 -8.97 31.56
C ILE A 423 -9.70 -10.10 32.46
N THR A 424 -8.82 -10.87 33.09
CA THR A 424 -9.14 -12.12 33.82
C THR A 424 -10.19 -11.90 34.92
N GLU A 425 -9.98 -10.95 35.84
CA GLU A 425 -10.92 -10.74 36.96
C GLU A 425 -12.30 -10.23 36.51
N PHE A 426 -12.33 -9.41 35.46
CA PHE A 426 -13.58 -8.92 34.85
C PHE A 426 -14.39 -10.06 34.20
N MET A 427 -13.71 -10.94 33.45
CA MET A 427 -14.32 -12.11 32.81
C MET A 427 -14.80 -13.14 33.84
N ASP A 428 -14.05 -13.34 34.92
CA ASP A 428 -14.46 -14.20 36.03
C ASP A 428 -15.70 -13.65 36.73
N GLY A 429 -15.77 -12.32 36.96
CA GLY A 429 -16.97 -11.65 37.48
C GLY A 429 -18.22 -11.87 36.61
N LEU A 430 -18.08 -11.78 35.28
CA LEU A 430 -19.19 -12.09 34.35
C LEU A 430 -19.61 -13.57 34.38
N SER A 431 -18.71 -14.47 34.77
CA SER A 431 -19.00 -15.92 34.87
C SER A 431 -19.81 -16.30 36.12
N GLU A 432 -19.83 -15.45 37.15
CA GLU A 432 -20.63 -15.63 38.37
C GLU A 432 -22.15 -15.42 38.14
N CYS A 433 -22.55 -14.88 36.98
CA CYS A 433 -23.94 -14.60 36.65
C CYS A 433 -24.81 -15.86 36.51
N VAL A 434 -25.74 -16.07 37.45
CA VAL A 434 -26.60 -17.27 37.62
C VAL A 434 -27.28 -17.76 36.33
N ASN A 435 -27.72 -16.85 35.46
CA ASN A 435 -28.42 -17.19 34.20
C ASN A 435 -27.49 -17.14 32.95
N SER A 436 -26.17 -17.15 33.15
CA SER A 436 -25.16 -16.57 32.24
C SER A 436 -25.26 -15.03 32.19
N SER A 437 -24.19 -14.37 31.73
CA SER A 437 -24.23 -12.92 31.50
C SER A 437 -25.13 -12.56 30.31
N SER A 438 -25.83 -11.41 30.39
CA SER A 438 -26.65 -10.87 29.29
C SER A 438 -25.83 -10.21 28.17
N LEU A 439 -24.49 -10.20 28.26
CA LEU A 439 -23.62 -9.43 27.37
C LEU A 439 -23.73 -9.92 25.91
N GLU A 440 -24.15 -9.01 25.03
CA GLU A 440 -24.33 -9.22 23.58
C GLU A 440 -23.19 -8.59 22.77
N SER A 441 -22.54 -7.53 23.27
CA SER A 441 -21.38 -6.88 22.64
C SER A 441 -20.37 -6.41 23.68
N LEU A 442 -19.09 -6.71 23.42
CA LEU A 442 -17.95 -6.25 24.20
C LEU A 442 -16.91 -5.64 23.26
N ASP A 443 -16.54 -4.39 23.51
CA ASP A 443 -15.46 -3.70 22.81
C ASP A 443 -14.44 -3.10 23.77
N LEU A 444 -13.21 -3.60 23.68
CA LEU A 444 -12.02 -3.17 24.43
C LEU A 444 -10.89 -2.74 23.46
N GLY A 445 -11.20 -2.46 22.19
CA GLY A 445 -10.20 -2.16 21.16
C GLY A 445 -9.35 -0.93 21.45
N PHE A 446 -8.16 -0.83 20.86
CA PHE A 446 -7.28 0.36 20.98
C PHE A 446 -7.00 0.73 22.46
N ASN A 447 -6.53 -0.24 23.24
CA ASN A 447 -6.10 -0.06 24.63
C ASN A 447 -4.69 -0.66 24.81
N TYR A 448 -3.68 -0.04 24.22
CA TYR A 448 -2.31 -0.58 24.03
C TYR A 448 -1.63 -1.27 25.23
N LYS A 449 -2.04 -0.98 26.48
CA LYS A 449 -1.49 -1.55 27.72
C LYS A 449 -2.32 -2.72 28.29
N LEU A 450 -3.52 -2.96 27.78
CA LEU A 450 -4.38 -4.09 28.12
C LEU A 450 -3.87 -5.33 27.37
N GLY A 451 -3.85 -6.48 28.04
CA GLY A 451 -3.20 -7.67 27.51
C GLY A 451 -3.23 -8.87 28.44
N GLY A 452 -2.12 -9.60 28.47
CA GLY A 452 -2.04 -10.92 29.11
C GLY A 452 -2.70 -12.00 28.27
N PHE A 453 -3.09 -13.11 28.89
CA PHE A 453 -3.74 -14.22 28.19
C PHE A 453 -5.26 -14.04 28.17
N LEU A 454 -5.91 -14.45 27.08
CA LEU A 454 -7.37 -14.55 27.04
C LEU A 454 -7.85 -15.67 27.99
N PRO A 455 -8.69 -15.37 28.99
CA PRO A 455 -9.03 -16.32 30.05
C PRO A 455 -10.06 -17.35 29.57
N ASN A 456 -10.01 -18.56 30.13
CA ASN A 456 -10.99 -19.62 29.79
C ASN A 456 -12.44 -19.23 30.16
N SER A 457 -12.63 -18.34 31.14
CA SER A 457 -13.93 -17.84 31.59
C SER A 457 -14.71 -17.10 30.51
N LEU A 458 -14.04 -16.54 29.49
CA LEU A 458 -14.65 -15.94 28.29
C LEU A 458 -15.73 -16.84 27.67
N GLY A 459 -15.51 -18.16 27.64
CA GLY A 459 -16.45 -19.15 27.08
C GLY A 459 -17.78 -19.33 27.84
N HIS A 460 -18.05 -18.55 28.89
CA HIS A 460 -19.37 -18.50 29.55
C HIS A 460 -20.32 -17.47 28.93
N LEU A 461 -19.81 -16.53 28.11
CA LEU A 461 -20.59 -15.42 27.55
C LEU A 461 -21.45 -15.85 26.34
N LYS A 462 -22.29 -16.87 26.51
CA LYS A 462 -23.02 -17.54 25.40
C LYS A 462 -23.95 -16.64 24.60
N ASN A 463 -24.34 -15.48 25.14
CA ASN A 463 -25.16 -14.46 24.47
C ASN A 463 -24.35 -13.47 23.60
N LEU A 464 -23.02 -13.50 23.70
CA LEU A 464 -22.11 -12.56 23.03
C LEU A 464 -22.17 -12.74 21.52
N LYS A 465 -22.41 -11.64 20.80
CA LYS A 465 -22.53 -11.55 19.34
C LYS A 465 -21.33 -10.83 18.72
N SER A 466 -20.77 -9.83 19.38
CA SER A 466 -19.53 -9.18 18.93
C SER A 466 -18.49 -9.11 20.03
N LEU A 467 -17.25 -9.42 19.66
CA LEU A 467 -16.08 -9.34 20.53
C LEU A 467 -14.97 -8.58 19.79
N HIS A 468 -14.70 -7.36 20.25
CA HIS A 468 -13.67 -6.47 19.71
C HIS A 468 -12.53 -6.32 20.73
N LEU A 469 -11.35 -6.80 20.37
CA LEU A 469 -10.12 -6.84 21.17
C LEU A 469 -8.91 -6.33 20.38
N TRP A 470 -9.16 -5.65 19.25
CA TRP A 470 -8.15 -5.18 18.29
C TRP A 470 -7.24 -4.09 18.86
N SER A 471 -6.02 -3.92 18.33
CA SER A 471 -5.01 -2.92 18.78
C SER A 471 -4.76 -2.94 20.31
N ASN A 472 -4.31 -4.09 20.80
CA ASN A 472 -4.06 -4.38 22.23
C ASN A 472 -2.73 -5.14 22.41
N SER A 473 -2.39 -5.53 23.65
CA SER A 473 -1.20 -6.33 23.99
C SER A 473 -1.53 -7.74 24.50
N PHE A 474 -2.60 -8.39 23.99
CA PHE A 474 -2.90 -9.79 24.30
C PHE A 474 -1.85 -10.74 23.74
N VAL A 475 -1.54 -11.82 24.47
CA VAL A 475 -0.48 -12.79 24.16
C VAL A 475 -0.97 -14.24 24.24
N GLY A 476 -0.21 -15.14 23.61
CA GLY A 476 -0.47 -16.58 23.65
C GLY A 476 -1.48 -17.06 22.60
N SER A 477 -2.30 -18.04 22.98
CA SER A 477 -3.28 -18.72 22.11
C SER A 477 -4.70 -18.27 22.45
N ILE A 478 -5.63 -18.37 21.49
CA ILE A 478 -7.06 -18.26 21.81
C ILE A 478 -7.46 -19.47 22.68
N PRO A 479 -8.20 -19.30 23.79
CA PRO A 479 -8.57 -20.41 24.67
C PRO A 479 -9.55 -21.35 23.98
N ASN A 480 -9.41 -22.66 24.24
CA ASN A 480 -10.30 -23.68 23.68
C ASN A 480 -11.79 -23.42 23.98
N SER A 481 -12.11 -22.74 25.09
CA SER A 481 -13.47 -22.40 25.48
C SER A 481 -14.16 -21.38 24.56
N ILE A 482 -13.44 -20.75 23.61
CA ILE A 482 -14.03 -19.84 22.61
C ILE A 482 -15.20 -20.51 21.85
N GLY A 483 -15.09 -21.81 21.53
CA GLY A 483 -16.12 -22.57 20.82
C GLY A 483 -17.47 -22.69 21.53
N ASN A 484 -17.54 -22.35 22.83
CA ASN A 484 -18.80 -22.28 23.58
C ASN A 484 -19.65 -21.05 23.24
N LEU A 485 -19.10 -20.04 22.55
CA LEU A 485 -19.78 -18.77 22.22
C LEU A 485 -20.73 -18.94 21.03
N SER A 486 -21.78 -19.75 21.22
CA SER A 486 -22.74 -20.15 20.17
C SER A 486 -23.49 -19.02 19.47
N SER A 487 -23.47 -17.80 20.01
CA SER A 487 -24.12 -16.61 19.43
C SER A 487 -23.14 -15.66 18.73
N LEU A 488 -21.83 -15.93 18.73
CA LEU A 488 -20.82 -15.00 18.24
C LEU A 488 -20.88 -14.85 16.72
N GLN A 489 -21.00 -13.61 16.25
CA GLN A 489 -21.15 -13.19 14.85
C GLN A 489 -19.90 -12.44 14.35
N GLY A 490 -19.31 -11.59 15.19
CA GLY A 490 -18.05 -10.89 14.91
C GLY A 490 -16.98 -11.20 15.96
N PHE A 491 -15.78 -11.56 15.51
CA PHE A 491 -14.62 -11.73 16.38
C PHE A 491 -13.40 -11.04 15.76
N TYR A 492 -12.95 -9.96 16.43
CA TYR A 492 -11.88 -9.08 15.96
C TYR A 492 -10.80 -9.00 17.04
N ILE A 493 -9.60 -9.55 16.76
CA ILE A 493 -8.45 -9.56 17.67
C ILE A 493 -7.17 -9.06 16.96
N SER A 494 -7.35 -8.25 15.92
CA SER A 494 -6.28 -7.71 15.09
C SER A 494 -5.26 -6.88 15.90
N GLU A 495 -4.05 -6.68 15.36
CA GLU A 495 -3.00 -5.85 15.98
C GLU A 495 -2.75 -6.20 17.46
N ASN A 496 -2.28 -7.42 17.69
CA ASN A 496 -1.99 -7.96 19.02
C ASN A 496 -0.70 -8.80 19.02
N GLN A 497 -0.29 -9.26 20.19
CA GLN A 497 0.94 -10.04 20.39
C GLN A 497 0.65 -11.57 20.49
N MET A 498 -0.45 -12.05 19.90
CA MET A 498 -0.87 -13.46 19.95
C MET A 498 0.10 -14.36 19.18
N ASN A 499 1.06 -14.92 19.91
CA ASN A 499 2.18 -15.74 19.43
C ASN A 499 1.93 -17.25 19.55
N GLY A 500 0.72 -17.65 19.93
CA GLY A 500 0.30 -19.03 20.09
C GLY A 500 -0.46 -19.57 18.88
N ILE A 501 -1.31 -20.57 19.13
CA ILE A 501 -2.11 -21.23 18.10
C ILE A 501 -3.55 -20.68 18.05
N ILE A 502 -4.16 -20.79 16.88
CA ILE A 502 -5.61 -20.76 16.71
C ILE A 502 -6.11 -22.19 17.06
N PRO A 503 -7.09 -22.37 17.97
CA PRO A 503 -7.59 -23.70 18.31
C PRO A 503 -8.67 -24.17 17.34
N GLU A 504 -8.79 -25.49 17.16
CA GLU A 504 -9.83 -26.10 16.32
C GLU A 504 -11.25 -25.76 16.77
N SER A 505 -11.45 -25.39 18.05
CA SER A 505 -12.76 -25.00 18.59
C SER A 505 -13.28 -23.65 18.10
N VAL A 506 -12.45 -22.80 17.46
CA VAL A 506 -12.97 -21.68 16.64
C VAL A 506 -13.96 -22.20 15.62
N GLY A 507 -13.68 -23.37 15.02
CA GLY A 507 -14.53 -24.02 14.03
C GLY A 507 -15.90 -24.50 14.53
N GLN A 508 -16.23 -24.31 15.81
CA GLN A 508 -17.54 -24.64 16.40
C GLN A 508 -18.56 -23.48 16.29
N LEU A 509 -18.09 -22.25 16.06
CA LEU A 509 -18.85 -21.00 16.08
C LEU A 509 -19.79 -20.84 14.87
N SER A 510 -20.90 -21.60 14.81
CA SER A 510 -21.78 -21.61 13.64
C SER A 510 -22.50 -20.29 13.33
N ALA A 511 -22.60 -19.39 14.30
CA ALA A 511 -23.14 -18.04 14.12
C ALA A 511 -22.13 -17.04 13.51
N LEU A 512 -20.85 -17.40 13.40
CA LEU A 512 -19.78 -16.47 13.03
C LEU A 512 -19.89 -16.02 11.57
N VAL A 513 -19.94 -14.71 11.37
CA VAL A 513 -20.08 -14.01 10.08
C VAL A 513 -18.74 -13.40 9.66
N ALA A 514 -18.05 -12.74 10.61
CA ALA A 514 -16.76 -12.10 10.39
C ALA A 514 -15.71 -12.56 11.41
N LEU A 515 -14.51 -12.87 10.91
CA LEU A 515 -13.36 -13.29 11.70
C LEU A 515 -12.11 -12.54 11.24
N ASP A 516 -11.58 -11.67 12.09
CA ASP A 516 -10.32 -10.96 11.88
C ASP A 516 -9.29 -11.32 12.95
N LEU A 517 -8.19 -11.92 12.49
CA LEU A 517 -7.04 -12.35 13.28
C LEU A 517 -5.74 -11.65 12.83
N SER A 518 -5.84 -10.53 12.11
CA SER A 518 -4.72 -9.89 11.40
C SER A 518 -3.67 -9.24 12.33
N GLU A 519 -2.51 -8.90 11.79
CA GLU A 519 -1.37 -8.28 12.49
C GLU A 519 -1.04 -8.91 13.85
N ASN A 520 -0.99 -10.24 13.86
CA ASN A 520 -0.63 -11.06 15.00
C ASN A 520 0.46 -12.08 14.64
N PRO A 521 1.37 -12.42 15.56
CA PRO A 521 2.47 -13.36 15.33
C PRO A 521 2.06 -14.86 15.42
N TRP A 522 0.85 -15.23 14.97
CA TRP A 522 0.32 -16.60 15.07
C TRP A 522 1.27 -17.68 14.55
N VAL A 523 1.28 -18.83 15.22
CA VAL A 523 2.04 -20.02 14.84
C VAL A 523 1.14 -21.24 14.65
N GLY A 524 1.64 -22.25 13.95
CA GLY A 524 1.00 -23.56 13.84
C GLY A 524 0.37 -23.84 12.47
N VAL A 525 -0.61 -24.73 12.46
CA VAL A 525 -1.18 -25.30 11.23
C VAL A 525 -2.70 -25.19 11.23
N VAL A 526 -3.24 -24.42 10.31
CA VAL A 526 -4.68 -24.30 10.06
C VAL A 526 -5.14 -25.42 9.15
N THR A 527 -6.24 -26.07 9.53
CA THR A 527 -6.83 -27.26 8.89
C THR A 527 -8.36 -27.11 8.82
N GLU A 528 -9.04 -28.03 8.14
CA GLU A 528 -10.49 -27.99 7.91
C GLU A 528 -11.33 -27.98 9.21
N SER A 529 -10.80 -28.52 10.31
CA SER A 529 -11.45 -28.55 11.63
C SER A 529 -11.74 -27.15 12.17
N HIS A 530 -10.78 -26.23 12.03
CA HIS A 530 -10.86 -24.81 12.41
C HIS A 530 -11.98 -24.04 11.69
N PHE A 531 -12.52 -24.63 10.62
CA PHE A 531 -13.56 -24.04 9.76
C PHE A 531 -14.84 -24.89 9.72
N SER A 532 -14.91 -25.98 10.48
CA SER A 532 -15.79 -27.12 10.19
C SER A 532 -17.29 -26.87 10.34
N ASN A 533 -17.72 -26.02 11.28
CA ASN A 533 -19.13 -25.70 11.55
C ASN A 533 -19.47 -24.22 11.24
N LEU A 534 -18.56 -23.44 10.63
CA LEU A 534 -18.70 -21.99 10.42
C LEU A 534 -19.67 -21.62 9.28
N THR A 535 -20.88 -22.17 9.26
CA THR A 535 -21.83 -22.06 8.14
C THR A 535 -22.23 -20.63 7.75
N SER A 536 -22.07 -19.67 8.65
CA SER A 536 -22.49 -18.27 8.46
C SER A 536 -21.38 -17.33 7.96
N LEU A 537 -20.13 -17.83 7.82
CA LEU A 537 -18.95 -17.01 7.61
C LEU A 537 -18.93 -16.36 6.21
N THR A 538 -18.92 -15.04 6.17
CA THR A 538 -18.81 -14.24 4.93
C THR A 538 -17.48 -13.50 4.83
N GLU A 539 -16.78 -13.29 5.94
CA GLU A 539 -15.57 -12.45 6.00
C GLU A 539 -14.47 -13.14 6.81
N LEU A 540 -13.29 -13.30 6.22
CA LEU A 540 -12.11 -13.89 6.84
C LEU A 540 -10.87 -13.05 6.52
N ALA A 541 -10.28 -12.46 7.56
CA ALA A 541 -9.04 -11.67 7.48
C ALA A 541 -7.95 -12.28 8.38
N ILE A 542 -6.84 -12.68 7.76
CA ILE A 542 -5.59 -13.05 8.43
C ILE A 542 -4.43 -12.44 7.64
N LYS A 543 -4.22 -11.14 7.85
CA LYS A 543 -3.08 -10.38 7.30
C LYS A 543 -1.92 -10.30 8.30
N LYS A 544 -0.71 -10.08 7.78
CA LYS A 544 0.48 -9.73 8.57
C LYS A 544 1.45 -8.94 7.70
N SER A 545 1.76 -7.71 8.06
CA SER A 545 2.61 -6.81 7.27
C SER A 545 4.09 -7.24 7.27
N PHE A 546 4.55 -7.90 8.33
CA PHE A 546 5.91 -8.45 8.40
C PHE A 546 6.01 -9.82 7.70
N LEU A 547 6.93 -9.91 6.72
CA LEU A 547 7.16 -11.07 5.83
C LEU A 547 7.57 -12.40 6.51
N ASN A 548 7.59 -12.50 7.84
CA ASN A 548 7.92 -13.73 8.56
C ASN A 548 6.71 -14.65 8.67
N ILE A 549 6.61 -15.57 7.70
CA ILE A 549 5.51 -16.52 7.52
C ILE A 549 5.60 -17.67 8.54
N THR A 550 4.75 -17.60 9.57
CA THR A 550 4.71 -18.52 10.72
C THR A 550 3.48 -19.44 10.76
N LEU A 551 2.39 -19.05 10.07
CA LEU A 551 1.14 -19.79 10.00
C LEU A 551 1.04 -20.58 8.68
N VAL A 552 0.65 -21.85 8.75
CA VAL A 552 0.60 -22.77 7.60
C VAL A 552 -0.81 -23.30 7.38
N PHE A 553 -1.35 -23.20 6.16
CA PHE A 553 -2.62 -23.84 5.80
C PHE A 553 -2.36 -25.22 5.20
N ASN A 554 -2.91 -26.27 5.82
CA ASN A 554 -2.76 -27.66 5.39
C ASN A 554 -4.14 -28.31 5.18
N VAL A 555 -4.91 -27.77 4.24
CA VAL A 555 -6.26 -28.26 3.89
C VAL A 555 -6.24 -29.19 2.69
N ASN A 556 -7.10 -30.21 2.69
CA ASN A 556 -7.23 -31.18 1.61
C ASN A 556 -7.74 -30.52 0.31
N SER A 557 -7.08 -30.83 -0.81
CA SER A 557 -7.50 -30.39 -2.16
C SER A 557 -8.93 -30.77 -2.60
N LYS A 558 -9.62 -31.61 -1.83
CA LYS A 558 -11.03 -32.00 -2.03
C LYS A 558 -12.00 -31.37 -1.02
N TRP A 559 -11.51 -30.56 -0.07
CA TRP A 559 -12.34 -29.90 0.92
C TRP A 559 -13.32 -28.93 0.26
N ILE A 560 -14.53 -28.89 0.80
CA ILE A 560 -15.59 -27.93 0.48
C ILE A 560 -15.89 -27.20 1.80
N PRO A 561 -15.58 -25.90 1.91
CA PRO A 561 -15.93 -25.12 3.09
C PRO A 561 -17.45 -25.07 3.27
N PRO A 562 -17.97 -25.03 4.52
CA PRO A 562 -19.40 -24.98 4.79
C PRO A 562 -20.04 -23.61 4.50
N PHE A 563 -19.26 -22.64 4.03
CA PHE A 563 -19.61 -21.22 3.94
C PHE A 563 -19.33 -20.59 2.57
N LYS A 564 -19.77 -19.34 2.42
CA LYS A 564 -19.58 -18.49 1.24
C LYS A 564 -18.98 -17.14 1.63
N LEU A 565 -17.71 -16.94 1.30
CA LEU A 565 -17.03 -15.68 1.55
C LEU A 565 -17.39 -14.62 0.52
N ASN A 566 -17.61 -13.39 1.00
CA ASN A 566 -17.60 -12.15 0.25
C ASN A 566 -16.21 -11.49 0.33
N TYR A 567 -15.58 -11.55 1.50
CA TYR A 567 -14.25 -11.01 1.78
C TYR A 567 -13.28 -12.13 2.20
N LEU A 568 -12.12 -12.20 1.55
CA LEU A 568 -11.04 -13.10 1.90
C LEU A 568 -9.69 -12.37 1.83
N GLU A 569 -9.01 -12.30 2.96
CA GLU A 569 -7.64 -11.79 3.06
C GLU A 569 -6.75 -12.78 3.81
N LEU A 570 -5.71 -13.27 3.14
CA LEU A 570 -4.71 -14.20 3.66
C LEU A 570 -3.31 -13.72 3.22
N GLN A 571 -2.81 -12.66 3.88
CA GLN A 571 -1.49 -12.09 3.59
C GLN A 571 -0.39 -12.73 4.46
N ALA A 572 0.78 -12.99 3.86
CA ALA A 572 1.97 -13.54 4.53
C ALA A 572 1.73 -14.84 5.33
N CYS A 573 0.81 -15.68 4.83
CA CYS A 573 0.54 -17.03 5.33
C CYS A 573 1.06 -18.10 4.35
N GLN A 574 1.48 -19.28 4.81
CA GLN A 574 1.87 -20.36 3.90
C GLN A 574 0.63 -21.13 3.44
N LEU A 575 0.03 -20.67 2.34
CA LEU A 575 -1.12 -21.28 1.68
C LEU A 575 -0.71 -22.13 0.46
N GLY A 576 0.41 -21.77 -0.18
CA GLY A 576 1.02 -22.52 -1.28
C GLY A 576 1.72 -23.83 -0.85
N PRO A 577 2.30 -24.57 -1.81
CA PRO A 577 2.68 -24.11 -3.15
C PRO A 577 1.55 -24.13 -4.20
N LYS A 578 0.45 -24.87 -3.97
CA LYS A 578 -0.64 -25.01 -4.94
C LYS A 578 -1.64 -23.86 -4.87
N PHE A 579 -2.35 -23.58 -5.97
CA PHE A 579 -3.48 -22.65 -5.92
C PHE A 579 -4.63 -23.24 -5.08
N PRO A 580 -5.36 -22.46 -4.24
CA PRO A 580 -6.27 -23.01 -3.26
C PRO A 580 -7.53 -23.62 -3.91
N ALA A 581 -7.60 -24.95 -3.97
CA ALA A 581 -8.67 -25.66 -4.68
C ALA A 581 -10.08 -25.45 -4.08
N TRP A 582 -10.17 -25.12 -2.79
CA TRP A 582 -11.42 -24.86 -2.08
C TRP A 582 -12.11 -23.55 -2.52
N LEU A 583 -11.38 -22.61 -3.15
CA LEU A 583 -11.96 -21.42 -3.75
C LEU A 583 -12.95 -21.73 -4.89
N ARG A 584 -12.93 -22.95 -5.45
CA ARG A 584 -13.87 -23.39 -6.50
C ARG A 584 -15.34 -23.29 -6.08
N THR A 585 -15.65 -23.34 -4.78
CA THR A 585 -17.02 -23.21 -4.28
C THR A 585 -17.35 -21.81 -3.77
N GLN A 586 -16.42 -20.86 -3.85
CA GLN A 586 -16.56 -19.49 -3.32
C GLN A 586 -17.03 -18.55 -4.43
N ASN A 587 -18.33 -18.55 -4.68
CA ASN A 587 -18.97 -17.88 -5.81
C ASN A 587 -19.68 -16.55 -5.44
N GLN A 588 -19.32 -15.95 -4.29
CA GLN A 588 -19.83 -14.66 -3.81
C GLN A 588 -18.69 -13.67 -3.49
N LEU A 589 -17.43 -14.06 -3.72
CA LEU A 589 -16.24 -13.25 -3.44
C LEU A 589 -16.24 -11.94 -4.24
N LYS A 590 -16.06 -10.84 -3.51
CA LYS A 590 -15.80 -9.47 -3.97
C LYS A 590 -14.34 -9.06 -3.73
N THR A 591 -13.79 -9.44 -2.59
CA THR A 591 -12.40 -9.17 -2.21
C THR A 591 -11.62 -10.47 -2.09
N ILE A 592 -10.48 -10.55 -2.78
CA ILE A 592 -9.52 -11.64 -2.70
C ILE A 592 -8.12 -11.03 -2.56
N VAL A 593 -7.53 -11.16 -1.37
CA VAL A 593 -6.13 -10.83 -1.09
C VAL A 593 -5.39 -12.10 -0.70
N LEU A 594 -4.46 -12.55 -1.54
CA LEU A 594 -3.60 -13.73 -1.32
C LEU A 594 -2.11 -13.34 -1.40
N ASN A 595 -1.77 -12.15 -0.92
CA ASN A 595 -0.46 -11.53 -1.03
C ASN A 595 0.62 -12.28 -0.22
N ASN A 596 1.79 -12.54 -0.81
CA ASN A 596 2.89 -13.27 -0.15
C ASN A 596 2.48 -14.66 0.40
N ALA A 597 1.54 -15.33 -0.27
CA ALA A 597 0.94 -16.59 0.19
C ALA A 597 1.77 -17.86 -0.10
N ARG A 598 3.02 -17.71 -0.57
CA ARG A 598 3.94 -18.77 -1.06
C ARG A 598 3.39 -19.64 -2.19
N ILE A 599 2.40 -19.17 -2.96
CA ILE A 599 1.81 -19.93 -4.08
C ILE A 599 2.76 -19.89 -5.28
N SER A 600 3.00 -21.06 -5.90
CA SER A 600 3.93 -21.26 -7.04
C SER A 600 3.31 -22.08 -8.18
N ASP A 601 1.99 -22.09 -8.24
CA ASP A 601 1.16 -22.81 -9.21
C ASP A 601 0.80 -21.92 -10.42
N THR A 602 -0.07 -22.41 -11.30
CA THR A 602 -0.82 -21.59 -12.26
C THR A 602 -2.23 -21.31 -11.71
N ILE A 603 -2.76 -20.08 -11.85
CA ILE A 603 -4.17 -19.82 -11.52
C ILE A 603 -5.05 -20.62 -12.50
N PRO A 604 -5.87 -21.58 -12.04
CA PRO A 604 -6.51 -22.52 -12.96
C PRO A 604 -7.71 -21.92 -13.71
N ASP A 605 -7.92 -22.40 -14.94
CA ASP A 605 -9.10 -22.15 -15.79
C ASP A 605 -10.46 -22.10 -15.09
N TRP A 606 -10.67 -22.90 -14.04
CA TRP A 606 -11.96 -22.94 -13.33
C TRP A 606 -12.20 -21.70 -12.47
N PHE A 607 -11.14 -21.02 -12.01
CA PHE A 607 -11.25 -19.81 -11.19
C PHE A 607 -11.71 -18.62 -12.04
N TRP A 608 -11.09 -18.43 -13.21
CA TRP A 608 -11.49 -17.44 -14.20
C TRP A 608 -12.91 -17.66 -14.76
N LYS A 609 -13.47 -18.88 -14.63
CA LYS A 609 -14.84 -19.24 -15.05
C LYS A 609 -15.88 -19.07 -13.94
N LEU A 610 -15.51 -18.50 -12.79
CA LEU A 610 -16.45 -18.10 -11.74
C LEU A 610 -17.12 -16.74 -12.01
N ASP A 611 -16.60 -15.93 -12.94
CA ASP A 611 -17.10 -14.61 -13.36
C ASP A 611 -17.38 -13.63 -12.18
N LEU A 612 -16.52 -13.73 -11.15
CA LEU A 612 -16.62 -12.95 -9.91
C LEU A 612 -16.50 -11.45 -10.19
N GLN A 613 -17.40 -10.67 -9.59
CA GLN A 613 -17.36 -9.20 -9.66
C GLN A 613 -16.39 -8.65 -8.61
N LEU A 614 -15.10 -8.85 -8.87
CA LEU A 614 -14.03 -8.56 -7.90
C LEU A 614 -13.79 -7.05 -7.78
N GLU A 615 -14.09 -6.52 -6.60
CA GLU A 615 -13.79 -5.13 -6.21
C GLU A 615 -12.31 -4.98 -5.83
N LEU A 616 -11.70 -6.04 -5.26
CA LEU A 616 -10.26 -6.14 -5.04
C LEU A 616 -9.75 -7.55 -5.39
N LEU A 617 -8.72 -7.60 -6.25
CA LEU A 617 -7.93 -8.80 -6.53
C LEU A 617 -6.44 -8.51 -6.33
N ASP A 618 -5.89 -8.89 -5.19
CA ASP A 618 -4.46 -8.93 -4.91
C ASP A 618 -3.99 -10.38 -4.83
N VAL A 619 -3.05 -10.76 -5.70
CA VAL A 619 -2.32 -12.04 -5.63
C VAL A 619 -0.80 -11.82 -5.69
N ALA A 620 -0.35 -10.62 -5.33
CA ALA A 620 1.02 -10.16 -5.52
C ALA A 620 2.03 -10.83 -4.61
N ASN A 621 3.32 -10.61 -4.90
CA ASN A 621 4.46 -11.13 -4.13
C ASN A 621 4.45 -12.67 -4.00
N ASN A 622 4.04 -13.37 -5.05
CA ASN A 622 3.96 -14.83 -5.11
C ASN A 622 4.91 -15.37 -6.20
N GLN A 623 4.71 -16.63 -6.62
CA GLN A 623 5.39 -17.24 -7.77
C GLN A 623 4.37 -17.79 -8.77
N LEU A 624 3.18 -17.18 -8.84
CA LEU A 624 2.08 -17.58 -9.71
C LEU A 624 2.48 -17.43 -11.18
N SER A 625 1.99 -18.35 -11.99
CA SER A 625 2.42 -18.51 -13.38
C SER A 625 1.25 -18.68 -14.35
N GLY A 626 1.55 -18.68 -15.65
CA GLY A 626 0.56 -18.83 -16.72
C GLY A 626 0.16 -17.50 -17.35
N ARG A 627 -0.91 -17.52 -18.15
CA ARG A 627 -1.44 -16.35 -18.84
C ARG A 627 -2.74 -15.87 -18.20
N VAL A 628 -2.82 -14.56 -17.94
CA VAL A 628 -4.02 -13.88 -17.47
C VAL A 628 -5.03 -13.72 -18.62
N PRO A 629 -6.33 -14.05 -18.46
CA PRO A 629 -7.33 -13.92 -19.53
C PRO A 629 -7.82 -12.48 -19.72
N ASN A 630 -7.83 -12.02 -20.97
CA ASN A 630 -8.45 -10.75 -21.39
C ASN A 630 -9.99 -10.71 -21.24
N SER A 631 -10.63 -11.83 -20.90
CA SER A 631 -12.09 -11.94 -20.76
C SER A 631 -12.63 -11.57 -19.39
N LEU A 632 -11.75 -11.33 -18.40
CA LEU A 632 -12.16 -10.91 -17.07
C LEU A 632 -12.75 -9.51 -17.10
N LYS A 633 -13.80 -9.29 -16.32
CA LYS A 633 -14.44 -7.98 -16.13
C LYS A 633 -14.40 -7.64 -14.65
N PHE A 634 -14.32 -6.34 -14.37
CA PHE A 634 -14.25 -5.80 -13.02
C PHE A 634 -15.28 -4.66 -12.89
N PRO A 635 -15.93 -4.52 -11.71
CA PRO A 635 -16.84 -3.43 -11.42
C PRO A 635 -16.12 -2.06 -11.41
N LYS A 636 -16.91 -0.98 -11.28
CA LYS A 636 -16.36 0.38 -11.19
C LYS A 636 -15.50 0.53 -9.92
N ASN A 637 -14.40 1.27 -10.02
CA ASN A 637 -13.42 1.54 -8.96
C ASN A 637 -12.59 0.32 -8.52
N ALA A 638 -12.69 -0.84 -9.20
CA ALA A 638 -11.99 -2.05 -8.78
C ALA A 638 -10.46 -1.93 -8.88
N VAL A 639 -9.76 -2.65 -7.99
CA VAL A 639 -8.29 -2.69 -7.88
C VAL A 639 -7.77 -4.08 -8.20
N VAL A 640 -6.73 -4.16 -9.05
CA VAL A 640 -6.08 -5.42 -9.45
C VAL A 640 -4.56 -5.29 -9.27
N ASP A 641 -4.00 -6.07 -8.36
CA ASP A 641 -2.55 -6.26 -8.21
C ASP A 641 -2.16 -7.73 -8.49
N LEU A 642 -1.41 -7.91 -9.58
CA LEU A 642 -0.82 -9.19 -9.99
C LEU A 642 0.71 -9.18 -9.86
N GLY A 643 1.28 -8.16 -9.21
CA GLY A 643 2.69 -7.82 -9.20
C GLY A 643 3.60 -8.82 -8.50
N SER A 644 4.91 -8.76 -8.79
CA SER A 644 5.94 -9.66 -8.24
C SER A 644 5.53 -11.14 -8.31
N ASN A 645 5.47 -11.64 -9.54
CA ASN A 645 4.98 -12.97 -9.90
C ASN A 645 5.70 -13.50 -11.16
N ARG A 646 5.13 -14.51 -11.84
CA ARG A 646 5.65 -15.11 -13.08
C ARG A 646 4.57 -15.25 -14.16
N PHE A 647 3.59 -14.34 -14.17
CA PHE A 647 2.59 -14.27 -15.24
C PHE A 647 3.25 -13.88 -16.56
N HIS A 648 2.81 -14.49 -17.66
CA HIS A 648 3.50 -14.38 -18.94
C HIS A 648 2.57 -14.28 -20.16
N GLY A 649 3.08 -13.71 -21.24
CA GLY A 649 2.37 -13.55 -22.52
C GLY A 649 2.06 -12.08 -22.80
N PRO A 650 1.00 -11.76 -23.57
CA PRO A 650 0.62 -10.38 -23.84
C PRO A 650 0.05 -9.68 -22.62
N PHE A 651 0.09 -8.34 -22.63
CA PHE A 651 -0.60 -7.48 -21.67
C PHE A 651 -2.09 -7.90 -21.49
N PRO A 652 -2.59 -8.01 -20.25
CA PRO A 652 -3.98 -8.39 -19.98
C PRO A 652 -4.93 -7.20 -20.23
N HIS A 653 -5.70 -7.27 -21.31
CA HIS A 653 -6.58 -6.19 -21.77
C HIS A 653 -8.04 -6.51 -21.42
N PHE A 654 -8.48 -6.05 -20.25
CA PHE A 654 -9.77 -6.45 -19.63
C PHE A 654 -11.01 -5.71 -20.16
N SER A 655 -10.85 -4.47 -20.63
CA SER A 655 -11.98 -3.60 -21.04
C SER A 655 -13.02 -3.40 -19.92
N SER A 656 -12.56 -2.85 -18.79
CA SER A 656 -13.30 -2.77 -17.52
C SER A 656 -13.03 -1.46 -16.74
N ASN A 657 -13.88 -1.15 -15.78
CA ASN A 657 -13.93 0.15 -15.09
C ASN A 657 -12.99 0.21 -13.86
N LEU A 658 -11.77 -0.30 -14.01
CA LEU A 658 -10.74 -0.35 -12.96
C LEU A 658 -10.29 1.05 -12.52
N SER A 659 -9.97 1.20 -11.23
CA SER A 659 -9.23 2.36 -10.70
C SER A 659 -7.73 2.10 -10.74
N SER A 660 -7.26 0.93 -10.33
CA SER A 660 -5.82 0.66 -10.21
C SER A 660 -5.45 -0.68 -10.82
N LEU A 661 -4.37 -0.68 -11.60
CA LEU A 661 -3.84 -1.86 -12.29
C LEU A 661 -2.33 -1.94 -12.08
N TYR A 662 -1.90 -2.89 -11.25
CA TYR A 662 -0.50 -3.18 -10.95
C TYR A 662 -0.13 -4.55 -11.56
N LEU A 663 0.82 -4.52 -12.51
CA LEU A 663 1.35 -5.69 -13.22
C LEU A 663 2.87 -5.83 -13.05
N ARG A 664 3.47 -5.04 -12.17
CA ARG A 664 4.92 -4.94 -11.95
C ARG A 664 5.62 -6.28 -11.73
N ASP A 665 6.89 -6.39 -12.08
CA ASP A 665 7.77 -7.53 -11.75
C ASP A 665 7.15 -8.88 -12.19
N ASN A 666 7.03 -9.04 -13.51
CA ASN A 666 6.40 -10.18 -14.18
C ASN A 666 7.05 -10.44 -15.55
N LEU A 667 6.48 -11.35 -16.34
CA LEU A 667 6.98 -11.76 -17.66
C LEU A 667 5.99 -11.40 -18.79
N PHE A 668 5.23 -10.31 -18.63
CA PHE A 668 4.38 -9.77 -19.71
C PHE A 668 5.24 -9.18 -20.83
N SER A 669 4.74 -9.25 -22.06
CA SER A 669 5.53 -9.02 -23.27
C SER A 669 4.68 -8.50 -24.43
N GLY A 670 5.32 -7.88 -25.42
CA GLY A 670 4.61 -7.24 -26.54
C GLY A 670 4.05 -5.86 -26.17
N PRO A 671 3.23 -5.25 -27.04
CA PRO A 671 2.83 -3.86 -26.86
C PRO A 671 1.69 -3.65 -25.87
N ILE A 672 1.73 -2.50 -25.19
CA ILE A 672 0.56 -1.94 -24.48
C ILE A 672 -0.54 -1.68 -25.53
N PRO A 673 -1.81 -2.08 -25.29
CA PRO A 673 -2.89 -1.92 -26.27
C PRO A 673 -3.07 -0.46 -26.74
N ARG A 674 -3.19 -0.25 -28.05
CA ARG A 674 -3.30 1.09 -28.65
C ARG A 674 -4.52 1.88 -28.16
N ASP A 675 -5.53 1.18 -27.67
CA ASP A 675 -6.81 1.67 -27.15
C ASP A 675 -6.94 1.57 -25.62
N VAL A 676 -5.85 1.28 -24.88
CA VAL A 676 -5.84 1.08 -23.42
C VAL A 676 -6.67 2.13 -22.66
N GLY A 677 -6.46 3.42 -22.91
CA GLY A 677 -7.19 4.52 -22.26
C GLY A 677 -8.58 4.83 -22.83
N LYS A 678 -9.06 4.08 -23.84
CA LYS A 678 -10.49 3.99 -24.18
C LYS A 678 -11.16 2.86 -23.40
N THR A 679 -10.44 1.76 -23.18
CA THR A 679 -10.95 0.52 -22.59
C THR A 679 -10.87 0.47 -21.06
N MET A 680 -10.00 1.29 -20.46
CA MET A 680 -9.86 1.47 -19.01
C MET A 680 -9.68 2.97 -18.70
N PRO A 681 -10.70 3.82 -18.95
CA PRO A 681 -10.56 5.28 -18.88
C PRO A 681 -10.61 5.87 -17.46
N TRP A 682 -10.90 5.05 -16.45
CA TRP A 682 -11.00 5.45 -15.03
C TRP A 682 -9.76 5.12 -14.19
N LEU A 683 -8.64 4.70 -14.82
CA LEU A 683 -7.43 4.37 -14.09
C LEU A 683 -6.82 5.60 -13.39
N THR A 684 -6.66 5.51 -12.09
CA THR A 684 -5.87 6.42 -11.23
C THR A 684 -4.40 5.99 -11.19
N ASN A 685 -4.15 4.69 -11.01
CA ASN A 685 -2.79 4.14 -10.89
C ASN A 685 -2.56 3.07 -11.96
N PHE A 686 -1.50 3.22 -12.75
CA PHE A 686 -1.14 2.28 -13.81
C PHE A 686 0.36 1.95 -13.75
N ASP A 687 0.66 0.76 -13.22
CA ASP A 687 2.03 0.25 -13.08
C ASP A 687 2.20 -1.05 -13.88
N VAL A 688 3.13 -1.03 -14.83
CA VAL A 688 3.53 -2.17 -15.65
C VAL A 688 5.04 -2.39 -15.65
N SER A 689 5.73 -1.86 -14.64
CA SER A 689 7.19 -1.88 -14.55
C SER A 689 7.79 -3.29 -14.49
N TRP A 690 9.09 -3.43 -14.71
CA TRP A 690 9.82 -4.69 -14.53
C TRP A 690 9.18 -5.85 -15.32
N ASN A 691 9.04 -5.65 -16.63
CA ASN A 691 8.42 -6.59 -17.56
C ASN A 691 9.21 -6.60 -18.90
N SER A 692 8.67 -7.23 -19.95
CA SER A 692 9.24 -7.27 -21.30
C SER A 692 8.33 -6.63 -22.36
N LEU A 693 7.54 -5.63 -21.96
CA LEU A 693 6.63 -4.89 -22.86
C LEU A 693 7.43 -4.06 -23.86
N ASN A 694 6.92 -3.88 -25.08
CA ASN A 694 7.67 -3.27 -26.18
C ASN A 694 6.84 -2.38 -27.12
N GLY A 695 7.50 -1.73 -28.08
CA GLY A 695 6.86 -0.78 -28.99
C GLY A 695 6.56 0.56 -28.33
N THR A 696 5.62 1.32 -28.89
CA THR A 696 5.36 2.72 -28.53
C THR A 696 4.34 2.88 -27.40
N ILE A 697 4.58 3.84 -26.51
CA ILE A 697 3.60 4.26 -25.49
C ILE A 697 2.31 4.75 -26.19
N PRO A 698 1.11 4.22 -25.88
CA PRO A 698 -0.11 4.58 -26.60
C PRO A 698 -0.61 6.01 -26.32
N LEU A 699 -0.86 6.77 -27.39
CA LEU A 699 -1.55 8.08 -27.34
C LEU A 699 -2.94 8.02 -26.66
N SER A 700 -3.56 6.84 -26.56
CA SER A 700 -4.85 6.70 -25.86
C SER A 700 -4.75 6.87 -24.35
N LEU A 701 -3.56 6.77 -23.73
CA LEU A 701 -3.36 7.10 -22.31
C LEU A 701 -3.75 8.54 -21.98
N GLY A 702 -3.65 9.46 -22.95
CA GLY A 702 -4.15 10.84 -22.80
C GLY A 702 -5.64 10.93 -22.45
N LYS A 703 -6.44 9.90 -22.80
CA LYS A 703 -7.89 9.85 -22.48
C LYS A 703 -8.21 9.47 -21.04
N ILE A 704 -7.23 9.01 -20.27
CA ILE A 704 -7.40 8.68 -18.85
C ILE A 704 -7.19 10.00 -18.09
N THR A 705 -8.26 10.68 -17.72
CA THR A 705 -8.18 12.04 -17.14
C THR A 705 -7.80 12.02 -15.66
N GLY A 706 -8.32 11.07 -14.89
CA GLY A 706 -8.03 10.93 -13.45
C GLY A 706 -6.74 10.16 -13.13
N LEU A 707 -5.77 10.11 -14.04
CA LEU A 707 -4.52 9.37 -13.86
C LEU A 707 -3.60 10.14 -12.91
N THR A 708 -3.30 9.57 -11.75
CA THR A 708 -2.46 10.17 -10.70
C THR A 708 -1.06 9.57 -10.66
N SER A 709 -0.89 8.31 -11.06
CA SER A 709 0.42 7.62 -11.12
C SER A 709 0.57 6.77 -12.39
N LEU A 710 1.68 6.98 -13.11
CA LEU A 710 2.05 6.29 -14.35
C LEU A 710 3.47 5.71 -14.26
N VAL A 711 3.58 4.38 -14.17
CA VAL A 711 4.84 3.67 -13.93
C VAL A 711 5.07 2.61 -15.02
N LEU A 712 6.02 2.88 -15.93
CA LEU A 712 6.30 2.10 -17.14
C LEU A 712 7.74 1.54 -17.20
N SER A 713 8.52 1.69 -16.13
CA SER A 713 9.97 1.49 -16.15
C SER A 713 10.43 0.04 -16.32
N ASN A 714 11.71 -0.16 -16.60
CA ASN A 714 12.36 -1.47 -16.68
C ASN A 714 11.63 -2.40 -17.67
N ASN A 715 11.53 -1.95 -18.92
CA ASN A 715 10.80 -2.58 -20.02
C ASN A 715 11.59 -2.43 -21.35
N HIS A 716 10.95 -2.65 -22.50
CA HIS A 716 11.54 -2.49 -23.84
C HIS A 716 10.72 -1.51 -24.72
N LEU A 717 10.08 -0.52 -24.10
CA LEU A 717 9.31 0.52 -24.78
C LEU A 717 10.23 1.44 -25.60
N SER A 718 9.71 1.99 -26.70
CA SER A 718 10.52 2.68 -27.71
C SER A 718 9.75 3.74 -28.50
N GLY A 719 10.49 4.63 -29.15
CA GLY A 719 9.94 5.81 -29.82
C GLY A 719 9.80 7.00 -28.87
N GLU A 720 9.01 7.99 -29.26
CA GLU A 720 8.89 9.27 -28.56
C GLU A 720 7.96 9.20 -27.33
N ILE A 721 8.23 10.07 -26.34
CA ILE A 721 7.31 10.31 -25.23
C ILE A 721 6.06 11.02 -25.80
N PRO A 722 4.85 10.46 -25.63
CA PRO A 722 3.65 10.95 -26.31
C PRO A 722 3.21 12.34 -25.81
N LEU A 723 2.65 13.16 -26.71
CA LEU A 723 2.08 14.48 -26.39
C LEU A 723 0.68 14.34 -25.77
N ILE A 724 0.60 13.92 -24.51
CA ILE A 724 -0.66 13.55 -23.82
C ILE A 724 -0.85 14.20 -22.43
N TRP A 725 0.00 15.16 -22.07
CA TRP A 725 0.16 15.67 -20.70
C TRP A 725 -0.83 16.78 -20.31
N ASN A 726 -1.46 17.40 -21.31
CA ASN A 726 -2.57 18.32 -21.10
C ASN A 726 -3.72 17.59 -20.35
N ASP A 727 -4.47 18.35 -19.56
CA ASP A 727 -5.65 17.86 -18.83
C ASP A 727 -5.34 16.71 -17.84
N LYS A 728 -4.19 16.81 -17.14
CA LYS A 728 -3.74 15.93 -16.03
C LYS A 728 -3.16 16.72 -14.85
N PRO A 729 -3.95 17.53 -14.14
CA PRO A 729 -3.45 18.32 -13.02
C PRO A 729 -2.95 17.44 -11.87
N ASP A 730 -3.64 16.32 -11.59
CA ASP A 730 -3.45 15.47 -10.41
C ASP A 730 -2.37 14.38 -10.57
N LEU A 731 -1.55 14.45 -11.63
CA LEU A 731 -0.53 13.45 -11.96
C LEU A 731 0.77 13.71 -11.19
N TYR A 732 0.98 12.98 -10.08
CA TYR A 732 2.11 13.17 -9.17
C TYR A 732 3.31 12.26 -9.44
N ILE A 733 3.12 11.12 -10.13
CA ILE A 733 4.22 10.21 -10.55
C ILE A 733 4.22 9.98 -12.06
N VAL A 734 5.38 10.19 -12.68
CA VAL A 734 5.74 9.71 -14.02
C VAL A 734 7.10 9.01 -13.98
N ASP A 735 7.09 7.67 -14.02
CA ASP A 735 8.29 6.85 -14.16
C ASP A 735 8.27 6.08 -15.50
N MET A 736 9.32 6.27 -16.31
CA MET A 736 9.56 5.57 -17.57
C MET A 736 11.01 5.06 -17.69
N ALA A 737 11.73 4.95 -16.57
CA ALA A 737 13.15 4.63 -16.56
C ALA A 737 13.49 3.28 -17.22
N ASN A 738 14.76 3.08 -17.62
CA ASN A 738 15.29 1.82 -18.15
C ASN A 738 14.43 1.24 -19.30
N ASN A 739 14.39 1.97 -20.41
CA ASN A 739 13.61 1.62 -21.61
C ASN A 739 14.46 1.90 -22.88
N SER A 740 13.82 2.24 -24.00
CA SER A 740 14.46 2.62 -25.26
C SER A 740 13.74 3.78 -25.93
N LEU A 741 13.16 4.68 -25.11
CA LEU A 741 12.51 5.91 -25.55
C LEU A 741 13.55 6.88 -26.13
N SER A 742 13.14 7.73 -27.06
CA SER A 742 14.02 8.58 -27.87
C SER A 742 13.35 9.89 -28.29
N GLY A 743 14.12 10.89 -28.70
CA GLY A 743 13.60 12.22 -29.04
C GLY A 743 13.61 13.15 -27.84
N GLU A 744 12.89 14.26 -27.94
CA GLU A 744 12.88 15.32 -26.93
C GLU A 744 11.88 15.05 -25.79
N ILE A 745 12.14 15.63 -24.61
CA ILE A 745 11.17 15.64 -23.50
C ILE A 745 10.04 16.61 -23.89
N PRO A 746 8.75 16.20 -23.89
CA PRO A 746 7.66 17.08 -24.28
C PRO A 746 7.52 18.30 -23.36
N SER A 747 7.56 19.50 -23.95
CA SER A 747 7.32 20.75 -23.21
C SER A 747 5.94 20.83 -22.54
N SER A 748 4.96 20.05 -23.02
CA SER A 748 3.65 19.89 -22.38
C SER A 748 3.70 19.18 -21.02
N MET A 749 4.80 18.50 -20.64
CA MET A 749 4.96 17.99 -19.26
C MET A 749 5.00 19.13 -18.23
N GLY A 750 5.33 20.36 -18.65
CA GLY A 750 5.22 21.56 -17.83
C GLY A 750 3.79 22.07 -17.56
N THR A 751 2.75 21.25 -17.79
CA THR A 751 1.38 21.49 -17.28
C THR A 751 1.03 20.59 -16.09
N LEU A 752 1.93 19.69 -15.70
CA LEU A 752 1.75 18.73 -14.61
C LEU A 752 2.16 19.41 -13.29
N ASN A 753 1.32 20.31 -12.79
CA ASN A 753 1.70 21.21 -11.69
C ASN A 753 2.01 20.45 -10.38
N SER A 754 1.25 19.40 -10.07
CA SER A 754 1.42 18.55 -8.88
C SER A 754 2.40 17.38 -9.10
N LEU A 755 3.28 17.46 -10.10
CA LEU A 755 4.25 16.42 -10.41
C LEU A 755 5.39 16.39 -9.38
N MET A 756 5.39 15.36 -8.52
CA MET A 756 6.38 15.15 -7.47
C MET A 756 7.56 14.28 -7.92
N PHE A 757 7.32 13.31 -8.80
CA PHE A 757 8.33 12.35 -9.26
C PHE A 757 8.37 12.28 -10.79
N LEU A 758 9.49 12.70 -11.39
CA LEU A 758 9.76 12.60 -12.82
C LEU A 758 11.05 11.81 -13.07
N ILE A 759 10.88 10.54 -13.45
CA ILE A 759 11.98 9.57 -13.60
C ILE A 759 11.99 9.05 -15.05
N LEU A 760 12.94 9.54 -15.86
CA LEU A 760 13.07 9.19 -17.29
C LEU A 760 14.44 8.56 -17.62
N SER A 761 15.19 8.15 -16.60
CA SER A 761 16.58 7.72 -16.73
C SER A 761 16.78 6.42 -17.53
N GLY A 762 18.00 6.15 -18.01
CA GLY A 762 18.30 4.92 -18.75
C GLY A 762 17.53 4.80 -20.08
N ASN A 763 17.53 5.87 -20.87
CA ASN A 763 16.82 5.95 -22.16
C ASN A 763 17.74 6.53 -23.25
N LYS A 764 17.17 7.05 -24.35
CA LYS A 764 17.89 7.66 -25.49
C LYS A 764 17.31 9.05 -25.82
N LEU A 765 16.79 9.73 -24.80
CA LEU A 765 16.23 11.07 -24.92
C LEU A 765 17.34 12.08 -25.24
N SER A 766 17.01 13.13 -25.98
CA SER A 766 17.96 14.09 -26.56
C SER A 766 17.40 15.51 -26.59
N GLY A 767 18.24 16.51 -26.80
CA GLY A 767 17.85 17.92 -26.75
C GLY A 767 17.99 18.51 -25.35
N GLU A 768 17.47 19.72 -25.15
CA GLU A 768 17.58 20.45 -23.88
C GLU A 768 16.45 20.07 -22.89
N ILE A 769 16.63 20.37 -21.60
CA ILE A 769 15.55 20.25 -20.61
C ILE A 769 14.50 21.34 -20.88
N PRO A 770 13.22 21.02 -21.13
CA PRO A 770 12.21 22.03 -21.47
C PRO A 770 12.01 23.04 -20.34
N SER A 771 12.09 24.33 -20.67
CA SER A 771 11.94 25.43 -19.71
C SER A 771 10.55 25.49 -19.04
N SER A 772 9.54 24.88 -19.65
CA SER A 772 8.19 24.75 -19.07
C SER A 772 8.14 23.87 -17.81
N LEU A 773 9.15 23.01 -17.56
CA LEU A 773 9.23 22.22 -16.33
C LEU A 773 9.46 23.09 -15.06
N GLN A 774 9.81 24.37 -15.21
CA GLN A 774 9.81 25.36 -14.12
C GLN A 774 8.43 25.52 -13.44
N ASN A 775 7.34 25.09 -14.08
CA ASN A 775 6.00 25.10 -13.50
C ASN A 775 5.77 23.97 -12.47
N CYS A 776 6.52 22.87 -12.54
CA CYS A 776 6.38 21.70 -11.67
C CYS A 776 7.10 21.94 -10.34
N LYS A 777 6.53 22.78 -9.48
CA LYS A 777 7.21 23.30 -8.28
C LYS A 777 7.22 22.33 -7.09
N ASP A 778 6.29 21.38 -7.08
CA ASP A 778 6.13 20.37 -6.03
C ASP A 778 7.03 19.13 -6.25
N MET A 779 8.03 19.24 -7.14
CA MET A 779 8.95 18.16 -7.51
C MET A 779 9.86 17.77 -6.33
N ASP A 780 9.74 16.53 -5.85
CA ASP A 780 10.62 15.90 -4.86
C ASP A 780 11.77 15.10 -5.52
N SER A 781 11.54 14.50 -6.70
CA SER A 781 12.53 13.67 -7.40
C SER A 781 12.57 13.91 -8.90
N PHE A 782 13.71 14.38 -9.40
CA PHE A 782 13.95 14.68 -10.81
C PHE A 782 15.17 13.90 -11.32
N ASP A 783 14.92 12.78 -12.01
CA ASP A 783 15.94 11.90 -12.56
C ASP A 783 15.82 11.78 -14.10
N LEU A 784 16.76 12.42 -14.79
CA LEU A 784 16.96 12.34 -16.24
C LEU A 784 18.30 11.66 -16.61
N GLY A 785 18.93 10.97 -15.67
CA GLY A 785 20.26 10.38 -15.86
C GLY A 785 20.34 9.36 -17.00
N ASP A 786 21.54 9.05 -17.46
CA ASP A 786 21.81 7.93 -18.37
C ASP A 786 21.00 8.06 -19.70
N ASN A 787 21.16 9.20 -20.38
CA ASN A 787 20.43 9.65 -21.57
C ASN A 787 21.39 10.36 -22.58
N ARG A 788 20.89 11.28 -23.42
CA ARG A 788 21.66 12.09 -24.40
C ARG A 788 21.21 13.56 -24.41
N LEU A 789 20.71 14.05 -23.28
CA LEU A 789 20.28 15.44 -23.12
C LEU A 789 21.50 16.37 -23.14
N SER A 790 21.33 17.60 -23.63
CA SER A 790 22.40 18.52 -23.96
C SER A 790 22.12 19.96 -23.51
N GLY A 791 23.13 20.81 -23.58
CA GLY A 791 23.03 22.24 -23.24
C GLY A 791 23.32 22.53 -21.77
N ASN A 792 23.09 23.78 -21.36
CA ASN A 792 23.39 24.23 -20.00
C ASN A 792 22.41 23.67 -18.97
N LEU A 793 22.88 23.41 -17.75
CA LEU A 793 22.00 23.15 -16.60
C LEU A 793 21.13 24.40 -16.31
N PRO A 794 19.79 24.29 -16.31
CA PRO A 794 18.91 25.44 -16.17
C PRO A 794 18.89 26.00 -14.74
N SER A 795 19.03 27.32 -14.61
CA SER A 795 19.02 28.02 -13.31
C SER A 795 17.68 27.96 -12.56
N TRP A 796 16.56 27.74 -13.26
CA TRP A 796 15.25 27.61 -12.63
C TRP A 796 15.09 26.36 -11.76
N ILE A 797 16.00 25.38 -11.84
CA ILE A 797 16.01 24.22 -10.93
C ILE A 797 16.02 24.67 -9.46
N GLY A 798 16.72 25.76 -9.12
CA GLY A 798 16.73 26.31 -7.76
C GLY A 798 15.40 26.83 -7.22
N GLU A 799 14.37 26.96 -8.06
CA GLU A 799 12.99 27.32 -7.66
C GLU A 799 12.18 26.10 -7.17
N MET A 800 12.62 24.87 -7.44
CA MET A 800 12.00 23.62 -6.98
C MET A 800 12.33 23.36 -5.50
N GLN A 801 11.75 24.15 -4.60
CA GLN A 801 12.12 24.18 -3.18
C GLN A 801 11.89 22.85 -2.42
N SER A 802 11.04 21.96 -2.93
CA SER A 802 10.81 20.62 -2.36
C SER A 802 11.90 19.61 -2.72
N LEU A 803 12.71 19.86 -3.76
CA LEU A 803 13.52 18.84 -4.44
C LEU A 803 14.53 18.13 -3.51
N LEU A 804 14.33 16.82 -3.36
CA LEU A 804 15.14 15.91 -2.55
C LEU A 804 16.23 15.22 -3.38
N ILE A 805 15.92 14.89 -4.63
CA ILE A 805 16.80 14.17 -5.56
C ILE A 805 16.89 14.93 -6.89
N LEU A 806 18.12 15.27 -7.28
CA LEU A 806 18.46 15.76 -8.61
C LEU A 806 19.52 14.87 -9.25
N ARG A 807 19.12 14.09 -10.28
CA ARG A 807 20.02 13.22 -11.03
C ARG A 807 19.96 13.52 -12.53
N LEU A 808 21.10 13.98 -13.07
CA LEU A 808 21.28 14.36 -14.47
C LEU A 808 22.54 13.72 -15.09
N ARG A 809 23.13 12.72 -14.42
CA ARG A 809 24.38 12.06 -14.82
C ARG A 809 24.35 11.45 -16.22
N SER A 810 25.50 11.09 -16.77
CA SER A 810 25.62 10.31 -18.01
C SER A 810 24.81 10.91 -19.16
N ASN A 811 25.05 12.20 -19.43
CA ASN A 811 24.38 13.00 -20.45
C ASN A 811 25.44 13.84 -21.21
N LEU A 812 25.00 14.85 -21.95
CA LEU A 812 25.84 15.76 -22.75
C LEU A 812 25.69 17.21 -22.25
N PHE A 813 25.37 17.43 -20.97
CA PHE A 813 25.22 18.77 -20.40
C PHE A 813 26.56 19.50 -20.32
N ASP A 814 26.55 20.80 -20.62
CA ASP A 814 27.73 21.66 -20.65
C ASP A 814 27.51 23.00 -19.91
N GLY A 815 28.39 23.99 -20.15
CA GLY A 815 28.37 25.24 -19.41
C GLY A 815 28.92 25.11 -17.99
N ASN A 816 28.26 25.73 -17.01
CA ASN A 816 28.64 25.73 -15.60
C ASN A 816 27.49 25.20 -14.74
N ILE A 817 27.79 24.66 -13.55
CA ILE A 817 26.76 24.39 -12.53
C ILE A 817 26.19 25.74 -12.02
N PRO A 818 24.88 26.02 -12.16
CA PRO A 818 24.30 27.28 -11.72
C PRO A 818 24.27 27.38 -10.20
N SER A 819 24.59 28.56 -9.65
CA SER A 819 24.59 28.80 -8.21
C SER A 819 23.21 28.69 -7.57
N GLN A 820 22.14 28.74 -8.37
CA GLN A 820 20.77 28.45 -7.96
C GLN A 820 20.57 27.01 -7.44
N VAL A 821 21.43 26.04 -7.77
CA VAL A 821 21.39 24.71 -7.13
C VAL A 821 21.55 24.82 -5.60
N CYS A 822 22.25 25.85 -5.11
CA CYS A 822 22.42 26.11 -3.68
C CYS A 822 21.15 26.61 -2.95
N SER A 823 20.07 27.00 -3.65
CA SER A 823 18.80 27.35 -2.99
C SER A 823 17.91 26.13 -2.72
N LEU A 824 18.33 24.92 -3.12
CA LEU A 824 17.61 23.67 -2.85
C LEU A 824 17.78 23.23 -1.39
N SER A 825 17.03 23.88 -0.50
CA SER A 825 17.14 23.72 0.96
C SER A 825 16.87 22.31 1.48
N HIS A 826 16.16 21.47 0.72
CA HIS A 826 15.83 20.08 1.04
C HIS A 826 16.62 19.02 0.23
N LEU A 827 17.66 19.40 -0.53
CA LEU A 827 18.37 18.43 -1.39
C LEU A 827 19.20 17.44 -0.58
N HIS A 828 19.07 16.14 -0.89
CA HIS A 828 19.85 15.03 -0.32
C HIS A 828 20.76 14.35 -1.34
N ILE A 829 20.34 14.28 -2.61
CA ILE A 829 21.13 13.69 -3.70
C ILE A 829 21.32 14.70 -4.84
N LEU A 830 22.59 14.99 -5.14
CA LEU A 830 23.02 15.75 -6.32
C LEU A 830 23.97 14.88 -7.15
N ASP A 831 23.52 14.43 -8.32
CA ASP A 831 24.26 13.50 -9.18
C ASP A 831 24.28 14.01 -10.63
N VAL A 832 25.37 14.67 -11.03
CA VAL A 832 25.57 15.24 -12.38
C VAL A 832 26.83 14.68 -13.05
N ALA A 833 27.31 13.53 -12.57
CA ALA A 833 28.52 12.86 -13.05
C ALA A 833 28.48 12.48 -14.54
N HIS A 834 29.62 12.24 -15.19
CA HIS A 834 29.70 11.87 -16.61
C HIS A 834 28.95 12.85 -17.54
N ASN A 835 29.37 14.10 -17.52
CA ASN A 835 28.86 15.19 -18.38
C ASN A 835 30.05 16.04 -18.89
N ASN A 836 29.77 17.15 -19.58
CA ASN A 836 30.76 18.11 -20.08
C ASN A 836 30.73 19.43 -19.28
N LEU A 837 30.31 19.40 -18.01
CA LEU A 837 30.18 20.58 -17.16
C LEU A 837 31.54 21.18 -16.83
N SER A 838 31.62 22.50 -16.78
CA SER A 838 32.86 23.25 -16.61
C SER A 838 32.69 24.39 -15.58
N GLY A 839 33.54 25.42 -15.65
CA GLY A 839 33.59 26.48 -14.65
C GLY A 839 34.20 25.98 -13.34
N SER A 840 33.58 26.32 -12.21
CA SER A 840 34.00 25.88 -10.88
C SER A 840 32.81 25.43 -10.03
N VAL A 841 33.04 24.52 -9.08
CA VAL A 841 32.04 24.13 -8.08
C VAL A 841 31.50 25.39 -7.37
N PRO A 842 30.17 25.59 -7.26
CA PRO A 842 29.61 26.75 -6.57
C PRO A 842 30.06 26.81 -5.11
N SER A 843 30.58 27.96 -4.66
CA SER A 843 31.07 28.14 -3.29
C SER A 843 30.00 27.97 -2.20
N CYS A 844 28.73 28.11 -2.58
CA CYS A 844 27.56 27.91 -1.73
C CYS A 844 27.16 26.42 -1.53
N LEU A 845 27.79 25.48 -2.26
CA LEU A 845 27.40 24.06 -2.23
C LEU A 845 27.56 23.44 -0.83
N GLY A 846 28.54 23.90 -0.06
CA GLY A 846 28.76 23.49 1.34
C GLY A 846 27.68 23.92 2.32
N ASN A 847 26.62 24.61 1.87
CA ASN A 847 25.52 25.13 2.69
C ASN A 847 24.13 24.54 2.31
N LEU A 848 24.09 23.42 1.59
CA LEU A 848 22.85 22.67 1.36
C LEU A 848 22.32 22.08 2.69
N SER A 849 21.23 22.65 3.21
CA SER A 849 20.70 22.30 4.54
C SER A 849 20.11 20.89 4.64
N GLY A 850 19.57 20.31 3.56
CA GLY A 850 19.04 18.95 3.55
C GLY A 850 20.09 17.91 3.99
N MET A 851 21.31 18.03 3.48
CA MET A 851 22.47 17.19 3.86
C MET A 851 22.98 17.43 5.30
N ALA A 852 22.25 18.18 6.12
CA ALA A 852 22.44 18.33 7.57
C ALA A 852 21.23 17.87 8.41
N THR A 853 20.08 17.55 7.81
CA THR A 853 18.80 17.24 8.49
C THR A 853 18.34 15.79 8.29
N GLU A 854 17.26 15.39 9.00
CA GLU A 854 16.60 14.09 8.83
C GLU A 854 15.28 14.24 8.08
N ILE A 855 14.93 13.25 7.26
CA ILE A 855 13.62 13.14 6.58
C ILE A 855 12.86 11.90 7.09
N SER A 856 11.54 12.04 7.25
CA SER A 856 10.63 10.91 7.45
C SER A 856 10.59 10.01 6.21
N SER A 857 10.57 8.69 6.40
CA SER A 857 10.45 7.70 5.33
C SER A 857 9.21 7.89 4.45
N GLU A 858 8.20 8.61 4.92
CA GLU A 858 6.94 8.91 4.23
C GLU A 858 7.08 9.79 2.99
N ARG A 859 8.23 10.47 2.78
CA ARG A 859 8.45 11.37 1.61
C ARG A 859 9.09 10.73 0.38
N TYR A 860 9.39 9.43 0.40
CA TYR A 860 10.17 8.79 -0.67
C TYR A 860 9.46 7.58 -1.28
N GLU A 861 8.91 7.77 -2.48
CA GLU A 861 8.43 6.68 -3.34
C GLU A 861 9.43 6.42 -4.49
N GLY A 862 9.59 5.15 -4.87
CA GLY A 862 10.38 4.73 -6.03
C GLY A 862 11.69 3.98 -5.74
N GLN A 863 12.56 3.92 -6.76
CA GLN A 863 13.79 3.14 -6.76
C GLN A 863 14.89 3.90 -7.52
N LEU A 864 16.02 4.17 -6.87
CA LEU A 864 17.11 4.97 -7.44
C LEU A 864 18.44 4.19 -7.41
N SER A 865 19.19 4.24 -8.51
CA SER A 865 20.58 3.77 -8.55
C SER A 865 21.53 4.88 -8.09
N VAL A 866 22.46 4.60 -7.17
CA VAL A 866 23.44 5.58 -6.66
C VAL A 866 24.84 4.94 -6.65
N VAL A 867 25.87 5.68 -7.07
CA VAL A 867 27.26 5.21 -7.02
C VAL A 867 27.86 5.55 -5.65
N MET A 868 28.21 4.52 -4.88
CA MET A 868 28.82 4.66 -3.54
C MET A 868 29.86 3.55 -3.33
N LYS A 869 30.93 3.83 -2.55
CA LYS A 869 31.96 2.82 -2.19
C LYS A 869 32.56 2.09 -3.41
N GLY A 870 32.72 2.81 -4.53
CA GLY A 870 33.23 2.28 -5.79
C GLY A 870 32.30 1.32 -6.54
N ARG A 871 30.99 1.31 -6.25
CA ARG A 871 29.99 0.42 -6.86
C ARG A 871 28.68 1.15 -7.12
N GLU A 872 27.95 0.67 -8.12
CA GLU A 872 26.55 1.04 -8.32
C GLU A 872 25.66 0.23 -7.36
N LEU A 873 24.84 0.93 -6.56
CA LEU A 873 23.93 0.36 -5.57
C LEU A 873 22.52 0.87 -5.81
N ILE A 874 21.53 -0.03 -5.87
CA ILE A 874 20.14 0.35 -6.09
C ILE A 874 19.39 0.40 -4.75
N TYR A 875 18.87 1.57 -4.43
CA TYR A 875 18.10 1.86 -3.22
C TYR A 875 16.60 1.85 -3.51
N GLN A 876 15.83 1.39 -2.52
CA GLN A 876 14.37 1.43 -2.48
C GLN A 876 13.96 2.06 -1.14
N ASN A 877 13.37 1.29 -0.22
CA ASN A 877 12.84 1.73 1.08
C ASN A 877 13.86 2.39 2.04
N THR A 878 15.13 2.50 1.69
CA THR A 878 16.21 3.15 2.47
C THR A 878 16.83 4.36 1.77
N LEU A 879 16.30 4.78 0.62
CA LEU A 879 16.79 5.92 -0.16
C LEU A 879 16.80 7.22 0.66
N TYR A 880 15.83 7.39 1.56
CA TYR A 880 15.71 8.54 2.48
C TYR A 880 16.89 8.73 3.46
N LEU A 881 17.79 7.74 3.56
CA LEU A 881 19.01 7.80 4.37
C LEU A 881 20.26 8.21 3.57
N VAL A 882 20.16 8.37 2.24
CA VAL A 882 21.30 8.59 1.35
C VAL A 882 21.56 10.09 1.13
N ASN A 883 22.70 10.57 1.63
CA ASN A 883 23.22 11.89 1.30
C ASN A 883 24.42 11.75 0.35
N SER A 884 24.33 12.29 -0.87
CA SER A 884 25.35 12.12 -1.91
C SER A 884 25.54 13.35 -2.79
N ILE A 885 26.81 13.69 -3.06
CA ILE A 885 27.22 14.63 -4.11
C ILE A 885 28.17 13.90 -5.05
N ASP A 886 27.77 13.74 -6.32
CA ASP A 886 28.63 13.22 -7.38
C ASP A 886 28.68 14.21 -8.57
N LEU A 887 29.85 14.83 -8.76
CA LEU A 887 30.17 15.73 -9.87
C LEU A 887 31.29 15.15 -10.76
N SER A 888 31.56 13.84 -10.68
CA SER A 888 32.74 13.22 -11.28
C SER A 888 32.70 13.11 -12.81
N ASP A 889 33.86 12.89 -13.42
CA ASP A 889 34.02 12.66 -14.88
C ASP A 889 33.39 13.81 -15.68
N ASN A 890 33.90 15.01 -15.43
CA ASN A 890 33.47 16.30 -15.97
C ASN A 890 34.71 17.21 -16.23
N ASN A 891 34.48 18.44 -16.67
CA ASN A 891 35.52 19.44 -16.99
C ASN A 891 35.59 20.57 -15.92
N ILE A 892 35.18 20.29 -14.66
CA ILE A 892 35.06 21.29 -13.59
C ILE A 892 36.45 21.65 -13.05
N SER A 893 36.69 22.95 -12.85
CA SER A 893 37.98 23.53 -12.47
C SER A 893 37.87 24.42 -11.23
N GLY A 894 38.89 25.25 -10.97
CA GLY A 894 38.93 26.12 -9.79
C GLY A 894 39.33 25.35 -8.53
N LYS A 895 38.84 25.78 -7.36
CA LYS A 895 39.14 25.18 -6.05
C LYS A 895 37.95 24.41 -5.50
N LEU A 896 38.22 23.49 -4.57
CA LEU A 896 37.20 22.93 -3.68
C LEU A 896 36.57 24.05 -2.83
N PRO A 897 35.24 24.07 -2.63
CA PRO A 897 34.58 24.97 -1.70
C PRO A 897 34.78 24.49 -0.25
N GLU A 898 34.46 25.35 0.71
CA GLU A 898 34.20 24.91 2.10
C GLU A 898 32.94 24.02 2.11
N LEU A 899 32.96 22.93 2.89
CA LEU A 899 31.90 21.91 2.97
C LEU A 899 31.38 21.69 4.39
N ARG A 900 31.96 22.40 5.38
CA ARG A 900 31.73 22.27 6.83
C ARG A 900 30.30 21.97 7.30
N ASN A 901 29.26 22.56 6.68
CA ASN A 901 27.89 22.45 7.17
C ASN A 901 27.17 21.17 6.71
N LEU A 902 27.71 20.40 5.75
CA LEU A 902 27.11 19.17 5.20
C LEU A 902 27.28 17.95 6.13
N SER A 903 26.89 18.11 7.41
CA SER A 903 27.26 17.23 8.52
C SER A 903 26.84 15.77 8.38
N ARG A 904 25.82 15.47 7.54
CA ARG A 904 25.29 14.14 7.27
C ARG A 904 25.66 13.59 5.89
N LEU A 905 26.48 14.29 5.10
CA LEU A 905 26.92 13.83 3.78
C LEU A 905 27.62 12.46 3.89
N GLY A 906 27.14 11.48 3.13
CA GLY A 906 27.65 10.10 3.13
C GLY A 906 28.60 9.80 1.97
N THR A 907 28.43 10.46 0.82
CA THR A 907 29.31 10.30 -0.36
C THR A 907 29.64 11.64 -0.99
N LEU A 908 30.93 11.83 -1.29
CA LEU A 908 31.46 12.92 -2.09
C LEU A 908 32.38 12.36 -3.18
N ASN A 909 31.97 12.45 -4.44
CA ASN A 909 32.77 12.06 -5.59
C ASN A 909 32.97 13.27 -6.52
N LEU A 910 34.21 13.70 -6.63
CA LEU A 910 34.66 14.82 -7.49
C LEU A 910 35.78 14.37 -8.43
N SER A 911 35.95 13.06 -8.60
CA SER A 911 37.03 12.48 -9.38
C SER A 911 36.94 12.84 -10.87
N ARG A 912 38.06 12.71 -11.61
CA ARG A 912 38.13 12.93 -13.07
C ARG A 912 37.63 14.33 -13.45
N ASN A 913 38.29 15.34 -12.90
CA ASN A 913 37.99 16.75 -13.11
C ASN A 913 39.31 17.55 -13.21
N HIS A 914 39.25 18.87 -13.16
CA HIS A 914 40.39 19.79 -13.24
C HIS A 914 40.51 20.68 -11.99
N LEU A 915 40.09 20.17 -10.82
CA LEU A 915 40.17 20.89 -9.54
C LEU A 915 41.62 21.13 -9.12
N THR A 916 41.90 22.30 -8.54
CA THR A 916 43.23 22.84 -8.21
C THR A 916 43.29 23.40 -6.79
N GLY A 917 44.51 23.63 -6.29
CA GLY A 917 44.72 24.10 -4.92
C GLY A 917 44.57 22.97 -3.90
N ASN A 918 44.45 23.33 -2.63
CA ASN A 918 44.51 22.38 -1.53
C ASN A 918 43.15 21.76 -1.22
N ILE A 919 43.16 20.55 -0.66
CA ILE A 919 42.00 19.98 0.02
C ILE A 919 41.73 20.84 1.29
N PRO A 920 40.51 21.34 1.53
CA PRO A 920 40.21 22.16 2.71
C PRO A 920 40.29 21.38 4.03
N GLU A 921 40.75 22.03 5.10
CA GLU A 921 40.82 21.44 6.45
C GLU A 921 39.44 21.14 7.05
N ASP A 922 38.37 21.83 6.63
CA ASP A 922 37.01 21.58 7.11
C ASP A 922 36.37 20.31 6.53
N VAL A 923 36.96 19.68 5.50
CA VAL A 923 36.56 18.33 5.05
C VAL A 923 36.61 17.32 6.22
N GLY A 924 37.55 17.50 7.17
CA GLY A 924 37.65 16.68 8.37
C GLY A 924 36.45 16.74 9.33
N SER A 925 35.54 17.70 9.18
CA SER A 925 34.31 17.78 9.99
C SER A 925 33.14 16.97 9.44
N LEU A 926 33.27 16.37 8.24
CA LEU A 926 32.25 15.52 7.61
C LEU A 926 32.18 14.13 8.27
N SER A 927 31.71 14.08 9.52
CA SER A 927 31.77 12.88 10.39
C SER A 927 31.00 11.65 9.87
N GLN A 928 29.99 11.86 9.01
CA GLN A 928 29.18 10.79 8.42
C GLN A 928 29.68 10.33 7.04
N LEU A 929 30.75 10.93 6.49
CA LEU A 929 31.22 10.62 5.14
C LEU A 929 31.82 9.22 5.08
N GLU A 930 31.20 8.34 4.28
CA GLU A 930 31.67 6.97 4.04
C GLU A 930 32.57 6.88 2.80
N THR A 931 32.33 7.72 1.79
CA THR A 931 33.00 7.68 0.47
C THR A 931 33.56 9.06 0.11
N LEU A 932 34.87 9.12 -0.20
CA LEU A 932 35.55 10.30 -0.73
C LEU A 932 36.45 9.90 -1.92
N ASP A 933 36.08 10.32 -3.14
CA ASP A 933 36.95 10.19 -4.31
C ASP A 933 37.26 11.56 -4.92
N LEU A 934 38.52 11.96 -4.86
CA LEU A 934 39.08 13.19 -5.43
C LEU A 934 40.11 12.88 -6.53
N SER A 935 40.20 11.63 -6.98
CA SER A 935 41.26 11.17 -7.89
C SER A 935 41.18 11.80 -9.28
N ARG A 936 42.30 11.82 -10.01
CA ARG A 936 42.41 12.36 -11.38
C ARG A 936 41.95 13.82 -11.43
N ASN A 937 42.63 14.64 -10.62
CA ASN A 937 42.47 16.08 -10.52
C ASN A 937 43.86 16.75 -10.53
N GLN A 938 43.93 18.03 -10.19
CA GLN A 938 45.17 18.83 -10.10
C GLN A 938 45.40 19.40 -8.69
N LEU A 939 44.82 18.75 -7.66
CA LEU A 939 44.89 19.17 -6.25
C LEU A 939 46.32 19.08 -5.72
N SER A 940 46.71 20.00 -4.84
CA SER A 940 48.10 20.23 -4.43
C SER A 940 48.25 20.41 -2.92
N GLY A 941 49.46 20.22 -2.41
CA GLY A 941 49.77 20.43 -0.99
C GLY A 941 49.41 19.22 -0.13
N LEU A 942 49.31 19.44 1.19
CA LEU A 942 49.13 18.38 2.18
C LEU A 942 47.76 17.70 2.09
N ILE A 943 47.71 16.42 2.46
CA ILE A 943 46.47 15.77 2.89
C ILE A 943 46.13 16.35 4.29
N PRO A 944 44.96 16.98 4.49
CA PRO A 944 44.62 17.63 5.75
C PRO A 944 44.66 16.67 6.95
N PRO A 945 45.43 16.96 8.03
CA PRO A 945 45.45 16.13 9.22
C PRO A 945 44.08 16.00 9.89
N SER A 946 43.17 16.95 9.66
CA SER A 946 41.78 16.89 10.10
C SER A 946 41.01 15.69 9.54
N MET A 947 41.39 15.12 8.39
CA MET A 947 40.70 13.94 7.83
C MET A 947 40.76 12.72 8.76
N VAL A 948 41.69 12.70 9.72
CA VAL A 948 41.76 11.67 10.78
C VAL A 948 40.50 11.64 11.67
N SER A 949 39.72 12.72 11.78
CA SER A 949 38.44 12.70 12.53
C SER A 949 37.24 12.14 11.76
N MET A 950 37.41 11.76 10.48
CA MET A 950 36.33 11.20 9.65
C MET A 950 36.11 9.71 9.96
N THR A 951 35.55 9.41 11.14
CA THR A 951 35.46 8.04 11.67
C THR A 951 34.53 7.10 10.89
N SER A 952 33.69 7.62 10.00
CA SER A 952 32.81 6.82 9.12
C SER A 952 33.46 6.46 7.77
N LEU A 953 34.62 7.05 7.43
CA LEU A 953 35.24 6.94 6.12
C LEU A 953 35.72 5.50 5.85
N ASN A 954 35.27 4.94 4.72
CA ASN A 954 35.38 3.53 4.37
C ASN A 954 35.92 3.35 2.93
N HIS A 955 35.73 4.34 2.06
CA HIS A 955 36.30 4.39 0.73
C HIS A 955 36.97 5.73 0.49
N LEU A 956 38.29 5.71 0.25
CA LEU A 956 39.11 6.88 -0.04
C LEU A 956 39.90 6.65 -1.34
N ASN A 957 39.95 7.65 -2.22
CA ASN A 957 40.79 7.64 -3.41
C ASN A 957 41.30 9.06 -3.72
N LEU A 958 42.62 9.25 -3.72
CA LEU A 958 43.32 10.53 -3.93
C LEU A 958 44.31 10.47 -5.11
N SER A 959 44.32 9.35 -5.85
CA SER A 959 45.30 9.04 -6.88
C SER A 959 45.28 10.03 -8.06
N TYR A 960 46.39 10.16 -8.78
CA TYR A 960 46.54 11.09 -9.91
C TYR A 960 46.19 12.55 -9.54
N ASN A 961 46.97 13.11 -8.62
CA ASN A 961 46.92 14.52 -8.19
C ASN A 961 48.36 15.07 -8.06
N ARG A 962 48.55 16.23 -7.41
CA ARG A 962 49.83 16.87 -7.10
C ARG A 962 50.04 17.03 -5.58
N LEU A 963 49.49 16.12 -4.78
CA LEU A 963 49.57 16.16 -3.31
C LEU A 963 51.00 15.89 -2.82
N SER A 964 51.32 16.38 -1.62
CA SER A 964 52.65 16.31 -1.03
C SER A 964 52.64 16.09 0.49
N GLY A 965 53.79 15.68 1.03
CA GLY A 965 54.00 15.50 2.47
C GLY A 965 53.62 14.12 3.01
N LYS A 966 53.59 13.99 4.34
CA LYS A 966 53.37 12.71 5.03
C LYS A 966 51.89 12.31 5.02
N ILE A 967 51.60 11.08 4.61
CA ILE A 967 50.24 10.51 4.67
C ILE A 967 49.82 10.38 6.15
N PRO A 968 48.59 10.77 6.54
CA PRO A 968 48.08 10.55 7.90
C PRO A 968 47.95 9.04 8.22
N THR A 969 48.29 8.62 9.44
CA THR A 969 48.37 7.18 9.82
C THR A 969 47.54 6.82 11.06
N SER A 970 46.44 7.54 11.30
CA SER A 970 45.59 7.38 12.50
C SER A 970 44.10 7.20 12.15
N ASN A 971 43.34 6.58 13.05
CA ASN A 971 41.95 6.18 12.86
C ASN A 971 41.76 5.43 11.52
N GLN A 972 40.78 5.81 10.69
CA GLN A 972 40.44 5.07 9.47
C GLN A 972 41.57 5.01 8.43
N PHE A 973 42.53 5.95 8.45
CA PHE A 973 43.68 5.89 7.54
C PHE A 973 44.55 4.64 7.74
N GLN A 974 44.51 4.00 8.92
CA GLN A 974 45.19 2.71 9.14
C GLN A 974 44.58 1.55 8.32
N THR A 975 43.37 1.73 7.78
CA THR A 975 42.71 0.76 6.90
C THR A 975 43.00 1.01 5.42
N PHE A 976 43.42 2.22 5.03
CA PHE A 976 43.75 2.63 3.66
C PHE A 976 45.19 2.25 3.30
N ASN A 977 45.50 0.96 3.43
CA ASN A 977 46.84 0.40 3.21
C ASN A 977 47.14 -0.01 1.76
N ASP A 978 46.23 0.26 0.82
CA ASP A 978 46.42 0.03 -0.62
C ASP A 978 47.17 1.23 -1.25
N PRO A 979 48.40 1.06 -1.77
CA PRO A 979 49.16 2.15 -2.39
C PRO A 979 48.47 2.78 -3.62
N SER A 980 47.53 2.08 -4.26
CA SER A 980 46.79 2.60 -5.41
C SER A 980 45.93 3.81 -5.07
N ILE A 981 45.48 3.94 -3.81
CA ILE A 981 44.72 5.10 -3.27
C ILE A 981 45.49 6.41 -3.46
N TYR A 982 46.82 6.37 -3.39
CA TYR A 982 47.71 7.54 -3.42
C TYR A 982 48.54 7.64 -4.71
N ARG A 983 48.46 6.63 -5.61
CA ARG A 983 49.31 6.48 -6.81
C ARG A 983 49.39 7.77 -7.62
N ASN A 984 50.57 8.05 -8.17
CA ASN A 984 50.83 9.22 -9.04
C ASN A 984 50.61 10.56 -8.31
N ASN A 985 51.05 10.65 -7.04
CA ASN A 985 51.30 11.88 -6.30
C ASN A 985 52.78 11.88 -5.88
N LEU A 986 53.68 12.42 -6.72
CA LEU A 986 55.14 12.21 -6.62
C LEU A 986 55.81 12.79 -5.36
N ALA A 987 55.10 13.56 -4.56
CA ALA A 987 55.63 14.21 -3.35
C ALA A 987 54.98 13.72 -2.04
N LEU A 988 54.11 12.69 -2.09
CA LEU A 988 53.60 12.01 -0.90
C LEU A 988 54.61 10.99 -0.37
N CYS A 989 54.68 10.86 0.96
CA CYS A 989 55.60 9.96 1.64
C CYS A 989 54.97 9.29 2.88
N GLY A 990 55.58 8.20 3.33
CA GLY A 990 55.11 7.36 4.44
C GLY A 990 54.12 6.28 4.03
N GLU A 991 53.89 5.32 4.93
CA GLU A 991 52.99 4.19 4.76
C GLU A 991 51.60 4.61 4.20
N PRO A 992 51.05 3.93 3.18
CA PRO A 992 51.54 2.69 2.55
C PRO A 992 52.51 2.89 1.36
N LEU A 993 53.06 4.09 1.16
CA LEU A 993 54.04 4.32 0.09
C LEU A 993 55.47 3.95 0.55
N ALA A 994 56.22 3.30 -0.33
CA ALA A 994 57.63 2.94 -0.09
C ALA A 994 58.58 4.16 0.02
N MET A 995 58.12 5.35 -0.34
CA MET A 995 58.87 6.60 -0.20
C MET A 995 58.84 7.07 1.26
N LYS A 996 59.96 6.92 1.99
CA LYS A 996 60.14 7.48 3.34
C LYS A 996 59.99 9.01 3.34
N CYS A 997 59.57 9.60 4.46
CA CYS A 997 59.58 11.05 4.61
C CYS A 997 60.94 11.57 5.11
N PRO A 998 61.36 12.78 4.69
CA PRO A 998 62.54 13.44 5.26
C PRO A 998 62.41 13.59 6.78
N GLY A 999 63.37 13.03 7.53
CA GLY A 999 63.38 13.04 9.00
C GLY A 999 62.92 11.73 9.68
N ASP A 1000 62.56 10.69 8.94
CA ASP A 1000 62.29 9.36 9.52
C ASP A 1000 63.57 8.54 9.82
N ASP A 1001 64.77 9.10 9.58
CA ASP A 1001 66.08 8.44 9.73
C ASP A 1001 66.89 8.93 10.96
N GLU A 1002 66.35 8.77 12.18
CA GLU A 1002 67.12 8.81 13.44
C GLU A 1002 67.02 7.48 14.22
N ALA A 1003 67.29 6.36 13.55
CA ALA A 1003 67.58 5.09 14.20
C ALA A 1003 68.55 4.21 13.39
N THR A 1004 69.53 3.63 14.07
CA THR A 1004 70.51 2.63 13.55
C THR A 1004 71.34 3.05 12.32
N THR A 1005 72.46 3.70 12.60
CA THR A 1005 73.66 3.58 11.74
C THR A 1005 74.21 2.14 11.78
N ASP A 1006 74.54 1.56 10.64
CA ASP A 1006 75.90 1.03 10.45
C ASP A 1006 76.31 0.97 8.96
N SER A 1007 77.61 0.88 8.70
CA SER A 1007 78.28 1.01 7.39
C SER A 1007 77.76 0.05 6.29
N SER A 1008 77.87 0.32 4.98
CA SER A 1008 79.03 0.86 4.24
C SER A 1008 78.68 1.10 2.75
N GLY A 1009 79.56 1.80 2.00
CA GLY A 1009 79.54 1.87 0.54
C GLY A 1009 79.41 3.30 0.00
N VAL A 1010 80.39 3.74 -0.79
CA VAL A 1010 80.45 5.06 -1.45
C VAL A 1010 80.70 4.84 -2.93
N ASP A 1011 79.83 5.37 -3.80
CA ASP A 1011 80.18 6.35 -4.84
C ASP A 1011 78.93 6.73 -5.67
N ASN A 1012 78.96 7.89 -6.34
CA ASN A 1012 77.95 8.30 -7.31
C ASN A 1012 78.56 8.27 -8.72
N GLU A 1013 77.89 7.65 -9.69
CA GLU A 1013 78.01 8.01 -11.10
C GLU A 1013 76.61 8.18 -11.73
N ASP A 1014 76.56 9.08 -12.71
CA ASP A 1014 75.43 9.88 -13.18
C ASP A 1014 74.18 9.16 -13.79
N HIS A 1015 73.17 9.98 -14.11
CA HIS A 1015 71.95 9.60 -14.81
C HIS A 1015 72.18 8.96 -16.20
N ASP A 1016 71.41 7.91 -16.48
CA ASP A 1016 70.51 7.86 -17.66
C ASP A 1016 69.52 6.68 -17.50
N ASP A 1017 68.22 6.96 -17.30
CA ASP A 1017 67.13 5.98 -17.43
C ASP A 1017 65.75 6.69 -17.44
N GLU A 1018 65.45 7.42 -18.53
CA GLU A 1018 64.06 7.74 -18.87
C GLU A 1018 63.40 6.54 -19.59
N HIS A 1019 62.15 6.22 -19.20
CA HIS A 1019 61.19 5.28 -19.85
C HIS A 1019 61.16 3.79 -19.43
N GLU A 1020 60.51 3.47 -18.29
CA GLU A 1020 59.87 2.14 -18.09
C GLU A 1020 58.33 2.20 -17.93
N ASP A 1021 57.78 2.98 -16.99
CA ASP A 1021 56.33 2.98 -16.68
C ASP A 1021 55.40 3.39 -17.86
N ALA A 1022 55.89 4.21 -18.79
CA ALA A 1022 55.17 4.57 -20.02
C ALA A 1022 55.24 3.48 -21.12
N PHE A 1023 56.10 2.48 -20.94
CA PHE A 1023 56.39 1.40 -21.87
C PHE A 1023 55.50 0.19 -21.58
N GLU A 1024 55.40 -0.25 -20.32
CA GLU A 1024 54.59 -1.42 -19.92
C GLU A 1024 53.13 -1.33 -20.39
N MET A 1025 52.44 -0.22 -20.11
CA MET A 1025 51.01 -0.12 -20.46
C MET A 1025 50.78 -0.03 -21.98
N LYS A 1026 51.77 0.46 -22.76
CA LYS A 1026 51.74 0.35 -24.23
C LYS A 1026 51.95 -1.10 -24.66
N TRP A 1027 52.90 -1.83 -24.06
CA TRP A 1027 53.10 -3.25 -24.32
C TRP A 1027 51.89 -4.10 -23.93
N PHE A 1028 51.13 -3.75 -22.89
CA PHE A 1028 49.88 -4.44 -22.54
C PHE A 1028 48.85 -4.36 -23.68
N TYR A 1029 48.52 -3.15 -24.17
CA TYR A 1029 47.57 -3.01 -25.28
C TYR A 1029 48.13 -3.52 -26.62
N MET A 1030 49.43 -3.33 -26.89
CA MET A 1030 50.12 -3.86 -28.08
C MET A 1030 50.27 -5.39 -28.06
N SER A 1031 50.27 -6.03 -26.89
CA SER A 1031 50.30 -7.50 -26.75
C SER A 1031 48.91 -8.12 -26.61
N MET A 1032 47.86 -7.36 -26.27
CA MET A 1032 46.49 -7.89 -26.20
C MET A 1032 46.01 -8.44 -27.56
N GLY A 1033 46.29 -7.72 -28.65
CA GLY A 1033 45.95 -8.17 -30.01
C GLY A 1033 46.72 -9.43 -30.45
N PRO A 1034 48.06 -9.39 -30.51
CA PRO A 1034 48.90 -10.56 -30.80
C PRO A 1034 48.69 -11.71 -29.82
N GLY A 1035 48.45 -11.43 -28.54
CA GLY A 1035 48.19 -12.42 -27.50
C GLY A 1035 46.83 -13.11 -27.68
N PHE A 1036 45.79 -12.38 -28.10
CA PHE A 1036 44.54 -12.99 -28.53
C PHE A 1036 44.74 -13.87 -29.77
N VAL A 1037 45.50 -13.40 -30.77
CA VAL A 1037 45.82 -14.18 -31.98
C VAL A 1037 46.63 -15.43 -31.63
N VAL A 1038 47.66 -15.33 -30.79
CA VAL A 1038 48.51 -16.46 -30.35
C VAL A 1038 47.73 -17.41 -29.42
N GLY A 1039 46.84 -16.92 -28.56
CA GLY A 1039 45.96 -17.76 -27.75
C GLY A 1039 44.94 -18.51 -28.58
N PHE A 1040 44.25 -17.81 -29.49
CA PHE A 1040 43.27 -18.39 -30.41
C PHE A 1040 43.92 -19.42 -31.33
N TRP A 1041 45.01 -19.09 -32.02
CA TRP A 1041 45.73 -20.04 -32.88
C TRP A 1041 46.54 -21.07 -32.09
N GLY A 1042 46.94 -20.82 -30.85
CA GLY A 1042 47.59 -21.80 -29.98
C GLY A 1042 46.64 -22.90 -29.53
N VAL A 1043 45.36 -22.59 -29.31
CA VAL A 1043 44.32 -23.57 -28.98
C VAL A 1043 43.69 -24.19 -30.23
N PHE A 1044 43.19 -23.38 -31.16
CA PHE A 1044 42.44 -23.85 -32.32
C PHE A 1044 43.33 -24.24 -33.51
N GLY A 1045 44.52 -23.65 -33.67
CA GLY A 1045 45.45 -23.98 -34.76
C GLY A 1045 45.92 -25.44 -34.76
N PRO A 1046 46.40 -26.01 -33.63
CA PRO A 1046 46.69 -27.44 -33.52
C PRO A 1046 45.47 -28.33 -33.82
N LEU A 1047 44.25 -27.89 -33.47
CA LEU A 1047 43.02 -28.63 -33.78
C LEU A 1047 42.63 -28.54 -35.27
N ILE A 1048 42.94 -27.44 -35.96
CA ILE A 1048 42.71 -27.29 -37.41
C ILE A 1048 43.76 -28.08 -38.20
N ILE A 1049 45.04 -27.93 -37.85
CA ILE A 1049 46.19 -28.42 -38.63
C ILE A 1049 46.53 -29.88 -38.26
N ASN A 1050 46.73 -30.19 -36.98
CA ASN A 1050 47.22 -31.50 -36.55
C ASN A 1050 46.06 -32.50 -36.38
N ARG A 1051 45.88 -33.36 -37.39
CA ARG A 1051 44.84 -34.40 -37.43
C ARG A 1051 44.89 -35.37 -36.23
N SER A 1052 46.04 -35.56 -35.58
CA SER A 1052 46.15 -36.41 -34.39
C SER A 1052 45.68 -35.68 -33.13
N TRP A 1053 46.07 -34.41 -32.94
CA TRP A 1053 45.58 -33.58 -31.83
C TRP A 1053 44.06 -33.34 -31.93
N ARG A 1054 43.54 -33.07 -33.14
CA ARG A 1054 42.09 -32.99 -33.37
C ARG A 1054 41.37 -34.25 -32.90
N ARG A 1055 41.86 -35.45 -33.28
CA ARG A 1055 41.28 -36.72 -32.85
C ARG A 1055 41.42 -36.95 -31.35
N ALA A 1056 42.52 -36.55 -30.73
CA ALA A 1056 42.72 -36.69 -29.29
C ALA A 1056 41.75 -35.80 -28.50
N TYR A 1057 41.60 -34.53 -28.89
CA TYR A 1057 40.68 -33.58 -28.27
C TYR A 1057 39.20 -34.00 -28.41
N PHE A 1058 38.76 -34.35 -29.63
CA PHE A 1058 37.39 -34.84 -29.81
C PHE A 1058 37.15 -36.20 -29.15
N ARG A 1059 38.16 -37.10 -29.07
CA ARG A 1059 38.06 -38.33 -28.28
C ARG A 1059 37.97 -38.05 -26.79
N PHE A 1060 38.68 -37.07 -26.26
CA PHE A 1060 38.55 -36.65 -24.87
C PHE A 1060 37.15 -36.07 -24.58
N LEU A 1061 36.60 -35.26 -25.50
CA LEU A 1061 35.22 -34.78 -25.40
C LEU A 1061 34.19 -35.91 -25.49
N ASP A 1062 34.39 -36.89 -26.37
CA ASP A 1062 33.56 -38.09 -26.45
C ASP A 1062 33.70 -39.00 -25.22
N GLU A 1063 34.90 -39.17 -24.64
CA GLU A 1063 35.11 -39.90 -23.38
C GLU A 1063 34.50 -39.17 -22.18
N MET A 1064 34.57 -37.84 -22.13
CA MET A 1064 33.86 -37.01 -21.14
C MET A 1064 32.34 -37.18 -21.26
N LYS A 1065 31.82 -37.08 -22.49
CA LYS A 1065 30.41 -37.29 -22.84
C LYS A 1065 29.95 -38.70 -22.51
N ASP A 1066 30.78 -39.71 -22.76
CA ASP A 1066 30.49 -41.11 -22.48
C ASP A 1066 30.58 -41.41 -20.97
N ARG A 1067 31.51 -40.80 -20.21
CA ARG A 1067 31.49 -40.84 -18.74
C ARG A 1067 30.21 -40.22 -18.19
N VAL A 1068 29.79 -39.06 -18.70
CA VAL A 1068 28.52 -38.40 -18.32
C VAL A 1068 27.32 -39.27 -18.71
N MET A 1069 27.30 -39.86 -19.91
CA MET A 1069 26.27 -40.79 -20.36
C MET A 1069 26.24 -42.08 -19.53
N VAL A 1070 27.37 -42.61 -19.09
CA VAL A 1070 27.46 -43.77 -18.19
C VAL A 1070 26.94 -43.40 -16.81
N VAL A 1071 27.30 -42.25 -16.25
CA VAL A 1071 26.75 -41.75 -14.97
C VAL A 1071 25.24 -41.57 -15.07
N ILE A 1072 24.72 -40.98 -16.15
CA ILE A 1072 23.28 -40.85 -16.41
C ILE A 1072 22.64 -42.23 -16.55
N THR A 1073 23.23 -43.14 -17.34
CA THR A 1073 22.67 -44.48 -17.63
C THR A 1073 22.69 -45.38 -16.39
N VAL A 1074 23.72 -45.32 -15.55
CA VAL A 1074 23.79 -46.03 -14.26
C VAL A 1074 22.74 -45.50 -13.29
N ASN A 1075 22.58 -44.18 -13.17
CA ASN A 1075 21.52 -43.59 -12.34
C ASN A 1075 20.11 -43.94 -12.87
N VAL A 1076 19.90 -43.90 -14.19
CA VAL A 1076 18.63 -44.31 -14.82
C VAL A 1076 18.38 -45.81 -14.64
N ALA A 1077 19.40 -46.68 -14.77
CA ALA A 1077 19.28 -48.12 -14.55
C ALA A 1077 19.01 -48.46 -13.08
N TRP A 1078 19.59 -47.70 -12.14
CA TRP A 1078 19.31 -47.80 -10.70
C TRP A 1078 17.86 -47.39 -10.40
N LEU A 1079 17.40 -46.25 -10.94
CA LEU A 1079 15.99 -45.82 -10.85
C LEU A 1079 15.02 -46.82 -11.50
N GLN A 1080 15.38 -47.43 -12.64
CA GLN A 1080 14.57 -48.46 -13.29
C GLN A 1080 14.51 -49.76 -12.47
N LYS A 1081 15.64 -50.22 -11.89
CA LYS A 1081 15.64 -51.35 -10.94
C LYS A 1081 14.77 -51.03 -9.72
N LYS A 1082 14.82 -49.80 -9.21
CA LYS A 1082 14.02 -49.33 -8.08
C LYS A 1082 12.51 -49.32 -8.37
N CYS A 1083 12.05 -48.68 -9.45
CA CYS A 1083 10.63 -48.75 -9.85
C CYS A 1083 10.19 -50.20 -10.19
N LYS A 1084 11.08 -51.08 -10.68
CA LYS A 1084 10.75 -52.51 -10.89
C LYS A 1084 10.61 -53.30 -9.59
N TRP A 1085 11.38 -52.97 -8.55
CA TRP A 1085 11.26 -53.58 -7.23
C TRP A 1085 9.98 -53.11 -6.54
N GLU A 1086 9.75 -51.80 -6.48
CA GLU A 1086 8.55 -51.19 -5.87
C GLU A 1086 7.25 -51.69 -6.53
N ARG A 1087 7.20 -51.80 -7.87
CA ARG A 1087 6.04 -52.36 -8.59
C ARG A 1087 5.77 -53.85 -8.31
N LYS A 1088 6.68 -54.60 -7.67
CA LYS A 1088 6.51 -56.02 -7.29
C LYS A 1088 6.13 -56.21 -5.80
N HIS A 1089 5.92 -55.12 -5.05
CA HIS A 1089 5.41 -55.13 -3.66
C HIS A 1089 4.09 -54.34 -3.50
N HIS A 1090 3.35 -54.15 -4.61
CA HIS A 1090 1.99 -53.58 -4.64
C HIS A 1090 1.01 -54.47 -5.45
N ARG A 1091 1.26 -55.79 -5.48
CA ARG A 1091 0.39 -56.82 -6.10
C ARG A 1091 0.31 -58.13 -5.29
N THR A 1092 0.72 -58.06 -4.04
CA THR A 1092 0.62 -59.04 -2.94
C THR A 1092 0.56 -58.21 -1.67
#